data_AF-A0A3Q8XBQ3-F1
#
_entry.id   AF-A0A3Q8XBQ3-F1
#
_cell.length_a   1.000
_cell.length_b   1.000
_cell.length_c   1.000
_cell.angle_alpha   90.00
_cell.angle_beta   90.00
_cell.angle_gamma   90.00
#
_symmetry.space_group_name_H-M   'P 1'
#
loop_
_entity.id
_entity.type
_entity.pdbx_description
1 polymer ?
#
loop_
_entity_poly.entity_id
_entity_poly.type
_entity_poly.pdbx_seq_one_letter_code
_entity_poly.pdbx_strand_id
1 'polypeptide(L)'
;MKNVATIMTFKLSVLTTLMLSVTANNYASDIEIYKAPSAADGKARIMLNLDNSSLMAGTPGGFSGGSTSITEDYGNGISCPNGNQKYYADSITRTYNNISYTDQEYYCTTPAPVPANASSLNKAAIESGCDTVYKANGTLDYYKCYDRFTLARRSLYQVVNDPELGDQVSVGIAMYPLFGTTTVQYPLPLTVANRNILNQKIHQITPPITDIDQAKKVPVAKGYSVAARTLLTNESGGALTADQCSGYGIFSLTAGLPLHEEMGVAQTNLNSVLQSGFQITSTDCPTTGNLDDGRAWKCVARAADLLAAGKAKIAMPVKSVVVSFGSSFTFTPPLPSYDSKLTTEQLIKQVTDQIPTDINGSGADVKNNKRDAAISGIKGDGGYYTVKNTNALTDTIKKFIADVAKADIPYLTTGAPTIPQDPLNPALVQNDAYYSQFKPTPTTTPTSGDQLWAGNLKKYHVDSLGRLTGKNDNDVIDDLGRLVTGTHDYWAPPVSTLSTTATGDETVWGSELYARMGGVKSQLPLTSIVSGATVVDRKLLTNRVVASGGAVSEGTTLTRIGSDYATNDPKRSDIIQLLNLRQIGAVMHSSPLLLSNEGKMTYNASTETLESTNREDYVLFGSTQGVLHVVKVADYSETTDSDGNVTNNAGGKEVFAFVPHEMIEKQSKAFLTPDQSTGGMANLFYGIDAPWTVYSEYVPKLDGTLTVGTGKTITVDGSSTSLQGKQLVYGGLRMGGRSYYALDLSNMSTPALKFHINPTGEGSATNPLGYMGESWSKPKIAWINWNGSRKMVMFVGGGYDAGGTTGTANSGGYESDIYNQTNGIGAGVYMFDAINGELLWWASNNASATSAATTTSGVIALKDANLKYSVVNEIKTADRDNDGLVDHLYFGDLGGQVFRIDLNNKASAIGAFATRSTRILNMHNATSGYLSPRFYSAPSFSIFKDSQSGNLFAAISIGSGNLSHPLAKYTSGRNYDALYTIYDKDVTKSNLYSSSVSLETHDTSVGNSTALFALNEITTSNRFQQTAEQLATPIAPYTSSAGWYFKFMAGTEIQQEKVFSSPTVIDYDLYVSSYDSSRLGLTGACGGGVQGVSKVRLFCMPFGQCSTDRPFTDEVSASDEHGPGIQNHAIASGGDGTTRLVGGAIIGNNLNDQYATTIKLIAQRWYEK
;
A
#
# COMPACT_ATOMS: atom_id res chain seq x y z
N MET A 1 12.61 -2.66 67.67
CA MET A 1 12.20 -4.06 67.42
C MET A 1 12.65 -4.40 65.99
N LYS A 2 13.87 -4.88 65.80
CA LYS A 2 14.22 -6.30 65.55
C LYS A 2 13.45 -6.94 64.38
N ASN A 3 14.19 -7.19 63.30
CA ASN A 3 14.08 -8.27 62.32
C ASN A 3 12.69 -8.92 62.14
N VAL A 4 12.01 -8.53 61.07
CA VAL A 4 11.29 -9.48 60.22
C VAL A 4 11.66 -9.15 58.77
N ALA A 5 12.32 -10.11 58.14
CA ALA A 5 12.69 -10.08 56.75
C ALA A 5 11.42 -10.20 55.89
N THR A 6 11.22 -9.22 55.01
CA THR A 6 10.49 -9.45 53.77
C THR A 6 11.40 -8.93 52.67
N ILE A 7 11.98 -9.87 51.93
CA ILE A 7 12.65 -9.61 50.66
C ILE A 7 11.57 -9.00 49.77
N MET A 8 11.52 -7.66 49.71
CA MET A 8 10.78 -6.97 48.67
C MET A 8 11.53 -7.26 47.38
N THR A 9 11.00 -8.24 46.65
CA THR A 9 11.25 -8.39 45.22
C THR A 9 11.12 -7.01 44.61
N PHE A 10 12.25 -6.49 44.12
CA PHE A 10 12.36 -5.22 43.42
C PHE A 10 11.51 -5.34 42.14
N LYS A 11 10.19 -5.16 42.25
CA LYS A 11 9.25 -5.06 41.13
C LYS A 11 9.35 -3.65 40.56
N LEU A 12 10.54 -3.34 40.06
CA LEU A 12 10.82 -2.15 39.29
C LEU A 12 10.40 -2.43 37.84
N SER A 13 9.09 -2.51 37.57
CA SER A 13 8.64 -2.69 36.18
C SER A 13 7.26 -2.15 35.81
N VAL A 14 6.54 -1.42 36.68
CA VAL A 14 5.16 -1.01 36.33
C VAL A 14 4.75 0.41 36.72
N LEU A 15 5.43 1.10 37.65
CA LEU A 15 4.89 2.38 38.15
C LEU A 15 5.22 3.62 37.30
N THR A 16 6.28 3.62 36.50
CA THR A 16 6.69 4.79 35.69
C THR A 16 6.23 4.74 34.23
N THR A 17 5.68 3.61 33.77
CA THR A 17 5.30 3.38 32.36
C THR A 17 3.97 4.03 31.96
N LEU A 18 3.28 4.74 32.85
CA LEU A 18 1.90 5.19 32.64
C LEU A 18 1.72 6.65 32.21
N MET A 19 2.76 7.50 32.19
CA MET A 19 2.55 8.93 31.91
C MET A 19 3.24 9.53 30.68
N LEU A 20 4.23 8.89 30.03
CA LEU A 20 4.94 9.52 28.90
C LEU A 20 5.38 8.50 27.83
N SER A 21 4.42 7.91 27.12
CA SER A 21 4.70 7.06 25.97
C SER A 21 3.78 7.41 24.80
N VAL A 22 4.31 8.05 23.78
CA VAL A 22 3.72 8.09 22.45
C VAL A 22 4.67 7.36 21.52
N THR A 23 4.38 6.09 21.24
CA THR A 23 4.93 5.44 20.05
C THR A 23 4.17 6.00 18.87
N ALA A 24 4.87 6.49 17.84
CA ALA A 24 4.26 6.93 16.59
C ALA A 24 3.44 5.77 16.02
N ASN A 25 2.11 5.83 16.14
CA ASN A 25 1.23 4.85 15.52
C ASN A 25 0.78 5.42 14.17
N ASN A 26 1.03 4.71 13.07
CA ASN A 26 0.46 5.03 11.77
C ASN A 26 -0.73 4.10 11.52
N TYR A 27 -1.93 4.60 11.77
CA TYR A 27 -3.15 3.97 11.28
C TYR A 27 -3.49 4.71 9.99
N ALA A 28 -3.51 4.09 8.80
CA ALA A 28 -4.05 4.71 7.58
C ALA A 28 -4.59 3.68 6.60
N SER A 29 -5.65 3.91 5.82
CA SER A 29 -5.83 3.15 4.56
C SER A 29 -5.36 4.05 3.44
N ASP A 30 -4.04 4.08 3.28
CA ASP A 30 -3.31 5.01 2.44
C ASP A 30 -3.27 4.60 0.97
N ILE A 31 -3.95 3.51 0.57
CA ILE A 31 -3.84 3.02 -0.82
C ILE A 31 -4.20 4.09 -1.85
N GLU A 32 -5.21 4.93 -1.59
CA GLU A 32 -5.65 5.96 -2.53
C GLU A 32 -4.70 7.15 -2.66
N ILE A 33 -3.76 7.35 -1.72
CA ILE A 33 -2.77 8.44 -1.82
C ILE A 33 -1.70 8.13 -2.87
N TYR A 34 -1.52 6.85 -3.22
CA TYR A 34 -0.61 6.40 -4.27
C TYR A 34 -1.28 6.51 -5.63
N LYS A 35 -0.74 7.38 -6.48
CA LYS A 35 -1.27 7.65 -7.81
C LYS A 35 -0.47 6.91 -8.86
N ALA A 36 -1.19 6.18 -9.71
CA ALA A 36 -0.63 5.69 -10.95
C ALA A 36 -0.28 6.87 -11.88
N PRO A 37 0.80 6.77 -12.67
CA PRO A 37 0.99 7.67 -13.81
C PRO A 37 -0.25 7.64 -14.71
N SER A 38 -0.75 8.81 -15.14
CA SER A 38 -1.66 8.87 -16.27
C SER A 38 -0.91 8.83 -17.60
N ALA A 39 -1.60 8.60 -18.72
CA ALA A 39 -0.99 8.68 -20.04
C ALA A 39 -0.48 10.10 -20.38
N ALA A 40 -0.99 11.13 -19.69
CA ALA A 40 -0.48 12.51 -19.79
C ALA A 40 0.78 12.74 -18.94
N ASP A 41 1.04 11.87 -17.97
CA ASP A 41 2.16 11.95 -17.02
C ASP A 41 3.39 11.13 -17.47
N GLY A 42 3.16 10.03 -18.21
CA GLY A 42 4.21 9.19 -18.78
C GLY A 42 4.64 9.67 -20.16
N LYS A 43 5.95 9.64 -20.44
CA LYS A 43 6.42 9.77 -21.82
C LYS A 43 6.29 8.38 -22.45
N ALA A 44 5.59 8.26 -23.56
CA ALA A 44 5.57 7.01 -24.34
C ALA A 44 6.14 7.29 -25.70
N ARG A 45 7.18 6.58 -26.11
CA ARG A 45 7.74 6.63 -27.46
C ARG A 45 7.32 5.36 -28.19
N ILE A 46 6.40 5.52 -29.14
CA ILE A 46 5.72 4.41 -29.79
C ILE A 46 6.02 4.42 -31.27
N MET A 47 6.29 3.24 -31.80
CA MET A 47 6.42 3.02 -33.24
C MET A 47 5.27 2.14 -33.72
N LEU A 48 4.36 2.71 -34.50
CA LEU A 48 3.31 1.97 -35.19
C LEU A 48 3.92 1.36 -36.47
N ASN A 49 4.17 0.05 -36.44
CA ASN A 49 4.70 -0.74 -37.54
C ASN A 49 3.53 -1.41 -38.29
N LEU A 50 3.15 -0.84 -39.42
CA LEU A 50 1.89 -1.14 -40.09
C LEU A 50 2.11 -1.93 -41.39
N ASP A 51 1.39 -3.03 -41.54
CA ASP A 51 1.25 -3.72 -42.81
C ASP A 51 0.57 -2.80 -43.84
N ASN A 52 1.23 -2.62 -44.98
CA ASN A 52 0.75 -1.84 -46.12
C ASN A 52 0.60 -2.70 -47.38
N SER A 53 0.67 -4.02 -47.25
CA SER A 53 0.57 -4.96 -48.37
C SER A 53 -0.81 -4.91 -49.04
N SER A 54 -0.96 -5.57 -50.19
CA SER A 54 -2.26 -5.65 -50.86
C SER A 54 -3.30 -6.47 -50.08
N LEU A 55 -2.93 -7.16 -49.00
CA LEU A 55 -3.88 -7.84 -48.10
C LEU A 55 -4.66 -6.84 -47.23
N MET A 56 -4.18 -5.60 -47.15
CA MET A 56 -4.87 -4.51 -46.47
C MET A 56 -5.85 -3.78 -47.39
N ALA A 57 -5.52 -3.64 -48.68
CA ALA A 57 -6.30 -2.86 -49.63
C ALA A 57 -7.25 -3.72 -50.47
N GLY A 58 -8.36 -3.14 -50.92
CA GLY A 58 -9.31 -3.83 -51.80
C GLY A 58 -8.74 -4.20 -53.18
N THR A 59 -7.71 -3.50 -53.66
CA THR A 59 -7.18 -3.67 -55.02
C THR A 59 -5.75 -4.19 -55.03
N PRO A 60 -5.53 -5.38 -55.59
CA PRO A 60 -4.29 -5.66 -56.27
C PRO A 60 -4.53 -5.46 -57.77
N GLY A 61 -3.81 -4.52 -58.37
CA GLY A 61 -3.55 -4.58 -59.80
C GLY A 61 -3.07 -6.01 -60.10
N GLY A 62 -3.76 -6.70 -61.02
CA GLY A 62 -3.33 -8.03 -61.48
C GLY A 62 -4.04 -9.26 -60.94
N PHE A 63 -4.93 -9.20 -59.94
CA PHE A 63 -5.83 -10.35 -59.69
C PHE A 63 -7.06 -10.24 -60.58
N SER A 64 -6.97 -10.78 -61.78
CA SER A 64 -8.14 -11.29 -62.49
C SER A 64 -8.62 -12.55 -61.75
N GLY A 65 -9.51 -12.36 -60.75
CA GLY A 65 -10.30 -13.45 -60.15
C GLY A 65 -9.94 -13.96 -58.74
N GLY A 66 -9.12 -13.25 -57.96
CA GLY A 66 -8.80 -13.63 -56.56
C GLY A 66 -9.60 -12.88 -55.48
N SER A 67 -9.66 -13.45 -54.26
CA SER A 67 -10.27 -12.84 -53.07
C SER A 67 -9.58 -11.52 -52.68
N THR A 68 -10.34 -10.57 -52.14
CA THR A 68 -9.88 -9.24 -51.73
C THR A 68 -10.06 -9.07 -50.23
N SER A 69 -9.45 -8.08 -49.59
CA SER A 69 -9.62 -7.89 -48.13
C SER A 69 -11.09 -7.78 -47.71
N ILE A 70 -11.92 -7.14 -48.55
CA ILE A 70 -13.36 -7.02 -48.34
C ILE A 70 -14.06 -8.38 -48.50
N THR A 71 -13.77 -9.15 -49.55
CA THR A 71 -14.44 -10.45 -49.74
C THR A 71 -13.92 -11.52 -48.77
N GLU A 72 -12.69 -11.40 -48.28
CA GLU A 72 -12.13 -12.24 -47.21
C GLU A 72 -12.80 -11.99 -45.85
N ASP A 73 -13.06 -10.74 -45.51
CA ASP A 73 -13.64 -10.38 -44.21
C ASP A 73 -15.16 -10.52 -44.19
N TYR A 74 -15.83 -10.09 -45.26
CA TYR A 74 -17.28 -9.97 -45.33
C TYR A 74 -17.94 -11.02 -46.24
N GLY A 75 -17.16 -11.81 -46.97
CA GLY A 75 -17.62 -12.89 -47.83
C GLY A 75 -17.79 -12.49 -49.31
N ASN A 76 -17.72 -13.49 -50.19
CA ASN A 76 -17.82 -13.33 -51.65
C ASN A 76 -19.20 -12.87 -52.15
N GLY A 77 -20.23 -12.89 -51.31
CA GLY A 77 -21.58 -12.44 -51.66
C GLY A 77 -21.80 -10.93 -51.57
N ILE A 78 -20.79 -10.15 -51.18
CA ILE A 78 -20.92 -8.71 -50.99
C ILE A 78 -21.02 -7.97 -52.34
N SER A 79 -21.89 -6.97 -52.41
CA SER A 79 -22.16 -6.24 -53.66
C SER A 79 -21.12 -5.14 -53.90
N CYS A 80 -20.28 -5.34 -54.90
CA CYS A 80 -19.29 -4.36 -55.36
C CYS A 80 -19.65 -3.88 -56.79
N PRO A 81 -19.15 -2.71 -57.25
CA PRO A 81 -19.39 -2.25 -58.62
C PRO A 81 -18.80 -3.19 -59.69
N ASN A 82 -19.41 -3.20 -60.88
CA ASN A 82 -18.97 -3.97 -62.04
C ASN A 82 -18.06 -3.15 -62.97
N GLY A 83 -17.13 -3.79 -63.68
CA GLY A 83 -16.28 -3.16 -64.71
C GLY A 83 -14.89 -2.73 -64.20
N ASN A 84 -14.36 -1.60 -64.70
CA ASN A 84 -13.02 -1.10 -64.35
C ASN A 84 -12.91 -0.52 -62.92
N GLN A 85 -14.04 -0.30 -62.23
CA GLN A 85 -14.09 0.10 -60.83
C GLN A 85 -14.50 -1.11 -59.98
N LYS A 86 -13.57 -1.65 -59.18
CA LYS A 86 -13.82 -2.83 -58.34
C LYS A 86 -14.54 -2.51 -57.00
N TYR A 87 -14.62 -1.24 -56.60
CA TYR A 87 -15.19 -0.77 -55.32
C TYR A 87 -15.91 0.54 -55.47
N TYR A 88 -16.88 0.80 -54.60
CA TYR A 88 -17.37 2.15 -54.37
C TYR A 88 -16.27 2.95 -53.66
N ALA A 89 -16.24 4.26 -53.87
CA ALA A 89 -15.31 5.14 -53.22
C ALA A 89 -16.05 6.34 -52.63
N ASP A 90 -15.85 6.60 -51.35
CA ASP A 90 -16.25 7.85 -50.72
C ASP A 90 -15.04 8.79 -50.65
N SER A 91 -15.24 10.06 -50.97
CA SER A 91 -14.26 11.11 -50.69
C SER A 91 -14.55 11.70 -49.31
N ILE A 92 -13.76 11.31 -48.30
CA ILE A 92 -13.95 11.75 -46.92
C ILE A 92 -12.93 12.83 -46.57
N THR A 93 -13.42 14.00 -46.21
CA THR A 93 -12.59 15.11 -45.72
C THR A 93 -12.60 15.14 -44.20
N ARG A 94 -11.43 15.07 -43.59
CA ARG A 94 -11.21 15.22 -42.15
C ARG A 94 -10.48 16.53 -41.89
N THR A 95 -10.97 17.33 -40.96
CA THR A 95 -10.33 18.61 -40.59
C THR A 95 -9.74 18.52 -39.19
N TYR A 96 -8.47 18.84 -39.07
CA TYR A 96 -7.79 19.03 -37.78
C TYR A 96 -7.01 20.34 -37.82
N ASN A 97 -7.21 21.19 -36.80
CA ASN A 97 -6.57 22.50 -36.69
C ASN A 97 -6.64 23.35 -38.00
N ASN A 98 -7.83 23.44 -38.60
CA ASN A 98 -8.09 24.14 -39.87
C ASN A 98 -7.38 23.60 -41.12
N ILE A 99 -6.72 22.44 -41.05
CA ILE A 99 -6.15 21.73 -42.20
C ILE A 99 -7.06 20.56 -42.54
N SER A 100 -7.46 20.48 -43.80
CA SER A 100 -8.35 19.43 -44.31
C SER A 100 -7.57 18.39 -45.11
N TYR A 101 -7.77 17.12 -44.77
CA TYR A 101 -7.19 15.95 -45.43
C TYR A 101 -8.33 15.19 -46.12
N THR A 102 -8.25 15.04 -47.45
CA THR A 102 -9.30 14.38 -48.24
C THR A 102 -8.80 13.03 -48.75
N ASP A 103 -9.34 11.96 -48.18
CA ASP A 103 -8.96 10.59 -48.50
C ASP A 103 -10.03 9.90 -49.35
N GLN A 104 -9.60 9.00 -50.24
CA GLN A 104 -10.48 8.04 -50.90
C GLN A 104 -10.62 6.81 -50.03
N GLU A 105 -11.86 6.42 -49.75
CA GLU A 105 -12.22 5.28 -48.90
C GLU A 105 -13.02 4.25 -49.69
N TYR A 106 -12.48 3.05 -49.81
CA TYR A 106 -13.03 2.01 -50.68
C TYR A 106 -13.92 1.04 -49.91
N TYR A 107 -15.11 0.77 -50.47
CA TYR A 107 -16.09 -0.10 -49.84
C TYR A 107 -16.93 -0.91 -50.84
N CYS A 108 -17.58 -1.96 -50.33
CA CYS A 108 -18.70 -2.64 -50.97
C CYS A 108 -19.94 -2.54 -50.09
N THR A 109 -21.11 -2.86 -50.62
CA THR A 109 -22.39 -2.75 -49.91
C THR A 109 -23.08 -4.10 -49.75
N THR A 110 -23.95 -4.19 -48.76
CA THR A 110 -24.89 -5.31 -48.63
C THR A 110 -26.21 -4.80 -48.04
N PRO A 111 -27.39 -5.26 -48.52
CA PRO A 111 -28.67 -4.86 -47.97
C PRO A 111 -28.80 -5.17 -46.48
N ALA A 112 -29.62 -4.39 -45.78
CA ALA A 112 -30.02 -4.63 -44.40
C ALA A 112 -31.50 -5.06 -44.31
N PRO A 113 -31.85 -6.04 -43.46
CA PRO A 113 -30.96 -6.90 -42.68
C PRO A 113 -30.13 -7.83 -43.57
N VAL A 114 -28.98 -8.30 -43.07
CA VAL A 114 -28.13 -9.25 -43.81
C VAL A 114 -28.95 -10.51 -44.11
N PRO A 115 -29.09 -10.96 -45.38
CA PRO A 115 -29.97 -12.07 -45.74
C PRO A 115 -29.64 -13.36 -44.97
N ALA A 116 -30.64 -13.95 -44.32
CA ALA A 116 -30.47 -15.10 -43.42
C ALA A 116 -29.88 -16.37 -44.09
N ASN A 117 -30.00 -16.50 -45.42
CA ASN A 117 -29.57 -17.67 -46.20
C ASN A 117 -28.36 -17.38 -47.12
N ALA A 118 -27.64 -16.27 -46.92
CA ALA A 118 -26.48 -15.95 -47.74
C ALA A 118 -25.23 -16.70 -47.25
N SER A 119 -25.07 -17.96 -47.68
CA SER A 119 -23.90 -18.80 -47.36
C SER A 119 -22.55 -18.21 -47.80
N SER A 120 -22.57 -17.18 -48.65
CA SER A 120 -21.41 -16.45 -49.15
C SER A 120 -21.11 -15.13 -48.42
N LEU A 121 -21.86 -14.77 -47.36
CA LEU A 121 -21.65 -13.56 -46.56
C LEU A 121 -21.25 -13.88 -45.12
N ASN A 122 -20.32 -13.11 -44.56
CA ASN A 122 -19.95 -13.17 -43.15
C ASN A 122 -20.81 -12.20 -42.33
N LYS A 123 -22.03 -12.63 -42.01
CA LYS A 123 -23.03 -11.82 -41.31
C LYS A 123 -22.49 -11.16 -40.04
N ALA A 124 -21.76 -11.90 -39.21
CA ALA A 124 -21.23 -11.39 -37.94
C ALA A 124 -20.20 -10.27 -38.15
N ALA A 125 -19.32 -10.38 -39.15
CA ALA A 125 -18.36 -9.33 -39.48
C ALA A 125 -19.04 -8.09 -40.06
N ILE A 126 -20.10 -8.28 -40.85
CA ILE A 126 -20.86 -7.17 -41.46
C ILE A 126 -21.58 -6.35 -40.38
N GLU A 127 -22.35 -7.02 -39.53
CA GLU A 127 -23.17 -6.35 -38.51
C GLU A 127 -22.33 -5.66 -37.42
N SER A 128 -21.09 -6.12 -37.19
CA SER A 128 -20.19 -5.55 -36.18
C SER A 128 -19.13 -4.58 -36.72
N GLY A 129 -18.92 -4.53 -38.04
CA GLY A 129 -17.75 -3.86 -38.63
C GLY A 129 -18.03 -2.91 -39.78
N CYS A 130 -19.23 -2.92 -40.36
CA CYS A 130 -19.59 -2.07 -41.49
C CYS A 130 -20.42 -0.85 -41.05
N ASP A 131 -20.25 0.28 -41.74
CA ASP A 131 -21.03 1.49 -41.47
C ASP A 131 -22.49 1.29 -41.90
N THR A 132 -23.43 1.77 -41.10
CA THR A 132 -24.88 1.68 -41.37
C THR A 132 -25.38 2.88 -42.17
N VAL A 133 -26.09 2.63 -43.27
CA VAL A 133 -26.79 3.68 -44.04
C VAL A 133 -28.29 3.54 -43.86
N TYR A 134 -28.95 4.62 -43.44
CA TYR A 134 -30.39 4.65 -43.20
C TYR A 134 -31.14 5.37 -44.32
N LYS A 135 -32.38 4.93 -44.58
CA LYS A 135 -33.33 5.68 -45.40
C LYS A 135 -33.82 6.91 -44.64
N ALA A 136 -34.42 7.86 -45.36
CA ALA A 136 -35.00 9.08 -44.76
C ALA A 136 -36.07 8.80 -43.69
N ASN A 137 -36.69 7.62 -43.69
CA ASN A 137 -37.68 7.20 -42.68
C ASN A 137 -37.08 6.50 -41.44
N GLY A 138 -35.75 6.52 -41.28
CA GLY A 138 -35.04 5.92 -40.15
C GLY A 138 -34.88 4.40 -40.20
N THR A 139 -35.35 3.73 -41.27
CA THR A 139 -35.11 2.30 -41.46
C THR A 139 -33.72 2.06 -42.04
N LEU A 140 -32.99 1.09 -41.50
CA LEU A 140 -31.67 0.71 -42.01
C LEU A 140 -31.80 0.19 -43.46
N ASP A 141 -31.02 0.74 -44.38
CA ASP A 141 -31.08 0.44 -45.82
C ASP A 141 -30.06 -0.63 -46.22
N TYR A 142 -28.79 -0.32 -46.02
CA TYR A 142 -27.66 -1.18 -46.36
C TYR A 142 -26.46 -0.86 -45.49
N TYR A 143 -25.49 -1.78 -45.47
CA TYR A 143 -24.19 -1.61 -44.83
C TYR A 143 -23.13 -1.22 -45.85
N LYS A 144 -22.20 -0.33 -45.47
CA LYS A 144 -20.97 0.00 -46.20
C LYS A 144 -19.78 -0.68 -45.52
N CYS A 145 -19.19 -1.66 -46.18
CA CYS A 145 -18.08 -2.45 -45.66
C CYS A 145 -16.77 -2.04 -46.34
N TYR A 146 -15.89 -1.42 -45.58
CA TYR A 146 -14.63 -0.83 -46.07
C TYR A 146 -13.47 -1.84 -46.05
N ASP A 147 -12.45 -1.60 -46.87
CA ASP A 147 -11.22 -2.40 -46.83
C ASP A 147 -10.40 -2.17 -45.54
N ARG A 148 -9.52 -3.12 -45.19
CA ARG A 148 -8.73 -3.07 -43.94
C ARG A 148 -7.82 -1.85 -43.90
N PHE A 149 -7.33 -1.40 -45.05
CA PHE A 149 -6.50 -0.21 -45.21
C PHE A 149 -7.27 1.07 -44.83
N THR A 150 -8.50 1.21 -45.31
CA THR A 150 -9.39 2.32 -44.92
C THR A 150 -9.65 2.29 -43.42
N LEU A 151 -9.98 1.12 -42.86
CA LEU A 151 -10.25 0.97 -41.43
C LEU A 151 -9.00 1.29 -40.58
N ALA A 152 -7.81 0.85 -41.01
CA ALA A 152 -6.53 1.19 -40.37
C ALA A 152 -6.26 2.69 -40.41
N ARG A 153 -6.44 3.35 -41.57
CA ARG A 153 -6.25 4.79 -41.72
C ARG A 153 -7.21 5.58 -40.83
N ARG A 154 -8.48 5.19 -40.78
CA ARG A 154 -9.47 5.77 -39.86
C ARG A 154 -9.01 5.68 -38.41
N SER A 155 -8.49 4.53 -38.00
CA SER A 155 -7.97 4.30 -36.63
C SER A 155 -6.77 5.19 -36.32
N LEU A 156 -5.82 5.34 -37.24
CA LEU A 156 -4.66 6.21 -37.06
C LEU A 156 -5.06 7.68 -36.83
N TYR A 157 -6.03 8.21 -37.59
CA TYR A 157 -6.55 9.56 -37.35
C TYR A 157 -7.21 9.69 -35.99
N GLN A 158 -7.95 8.68 -35.53
CA GLN A 158 -8.58 8.70 -34.21
C GLN A 158 -7.52 8.71 -33.10
N VAL A 159 -6.49 7.86 -33.18
CA VAL A 159 -5.40 7.80 -32.20
C VAL A 159 -4.59 9.10 -32.20
N VAL A 160 -4.11 9.55 -33.36
CA VAL A 160 -3.25 10.74 -33.48
C VAL A 160 -3.97 12.03 -33.07
N ASN A 161 -5.30 12.10 -33.14
CA ASN A 161 -6.07 13.28 -32.77
C ASN A 161 -6.79 13.15 -31.42
N ASP A 162 -6.54 12.07 -30.68
CA ASP A 162 -7.14 11.86 -29.36
C ASP A 162 -6.53 12.84 -28.33
N PRO A 163 -7.33 13.72 -27.71
CA PRO A 163 -6.83 14.66 -26.71
C PRO A 163 -6.38 13.97 -25.41
N GLU A 164 -6.87 12.76 -25.11
CA GLU A 164 -6.53 12.04 -23.87
C GLU A 164 -5.08 11.55 -23.83
N LEU A 165 -4.41 11.42 -24.99
CA LEU A 165 -3.01 10.99 -25.06
C LEU A 165 -2.00 12.08 -24.65
N GLY A 166 -2.43 13.33 -24.47
CA GLY A 166 -1.53 14.44 -24.11
C GLY A 166 -0.48 14.77 -25.19
N ASP A 167 0.52 15.58 -24.83
CA ASP A 167 1.63 15.97 -25.71
C ASP A 167 2.95 15.23 -25.40
N GLN A 168 3.02 14.52 -24.27
CA GLN A 168 4.18 13.73 -23.83
C GLN A 168 4.29 12.37 -24.53
N VAL A 169 3.20 11.91 -25.16
CA VAL A 169 3.22 10.71 -26.02
C VAL A 169 3.80 11.08 -27.38
N SER A 170 4.80 10.33 -27.82
CA SER A 170 5.41 10.41 -29.15
C SER A 170 5.02 9.23 -30.01
N VAL A 171 4.45 9.50 -31.20
CA VAL A 171 4.01 8.46 -32.14
C VAL A 171 4.81 8.56 -33.42
N GLY A 172 5.41 7.43 -33.82
CA GLY A 172 6.05 7.23 -35.11
C GLY A 172 5.26 6.25 -35.96
N ILE A 173 5.42 6.34 -37.28
CA ILE A 173 4.70 5.51 -38.24
C ILE A 173 5.72 4.88 -39.19
N ALA A 174 5.82 3.56 -39.14
CA ALA A 174 6.55 2.72 -40.07
C ALA A 174 5.55 1.88 -40.84
N MET A 175 5.92 1.54 -42.06
CA MET A 175 5.09 0.72 -42.91
C MET A 175 5.93 -0.33 -43.59
N TYR A 176 5.34 -1.51 -43.80
CA TYR A 176 5.97 -2.58 -44.55
C TYR A 176 4.97 -3.26 -45.48
N PRO A 177 5.33 -3.45 -46.76
CA PRO A 177 6.45 -2.79 -47.48
C PRO A 177 6.20 -1.27 -47.67
N LEU A 178 7.24 -0.51 -48.00
CA LEU A 178 7.14 0.93 -48.31
C LEU A 178 6.76 1.14 -49.79
N PHE A 179 5.86 2.09 -50.07
CA PHE A 179 5.38 2.42 -51.42
C PHE A 179 5.42 3.92 -51.73
N GLY A 180 5.66 4.26 -53.00
CA GLY A 180 5.64 5.64 -53.49
C GLY A 180 6.66 6.53 -52.78
N THR A 181 6.24 7.75 -52.44
CA THR A 181 7.04 8.73 -51.66
C THR A 181 6.94 8.51 -50.15
N THR A 182 6.30 7.43 -49.70
CA THR A 182 6.07 7.16 -48.27
C THR A 182 7.39 6.80 -47.57
N THR A 183 7.89 7.70 -46.74
CA THR A 183 9.03 7.43 -45.83
C THR A 183 8.57 6.96 -44.45
N VAL A 184 9.48 6.39 -43.66
CA VAL A 184 9.24 6.15 -42.23
C VAL A 184 9.19 7.49 -41.49
N GLN A 185 8.23 7.66 -40.59
CA GLN A 185 8.13 8.82 -39.71
C GLN A 185 8.69 8.48 -38.33
N TYR A 186 9.76 9.17 -37.93
CA TYR A 186 10.29 9.08 -36.57
C TYR A 186 9.23 9.51 -35.55
N PRO A 187 9.24 8.93 -34.33
CA PRO A 187 8.28 9.33 -33.30
C PRO A 187 8.33 10.82 -32.97
N LEU A 188 7.19 11.48 -33.14
CA LEU A 188 6.98 12.89 -32.81
C LEU A 188 6.03 13.03 -31.62
N PRO A 189 6.35 13.88 -30.61
CA PRO A 189 5.44 14.21 -29.53
C PRO A 189 4.11 14.72 -30.07
N LEU A 190 2.97 14.34 -29.50
CA LEU A 190 1.62 14.68 -29.97
C LEU A 190 1.21 16.13 -29.65
N THR A 191 2.09 17.09 -29.90
CA THR A 191 1.77 18.53 -29.89
C THR A 191 0.83 18.88 -31.05
N VAL A 192 0.13 20.01 -30.97
CA VAL A 192 -0.76 20.47 -32.06
C VAL A 192 -0.04 20.54 -33.42
N ALA A 193 1.22 21.03 -33.44
CA ALA A 193 2.02 21.13 -34.66
C ALA A 193 2.41 19.75 -35.21
N ASN A 194 2.82 18.83 -34.34
CA ASN A 194 3.24 17.49 -34.76
C ASN A 194 2.05 16.60 -35.14
N ARG A 195 0.87 16.81 -34.54
CA ARG A 195 -0.37 16.15 -34.98
C ARG A 195 -0.70 16.51 -36.43
N ASN A 196 -0.45 17.76 -36.85
CA ASN A 196 -0.55 18.12 -38.28
C ASN A 196 0.43 17.32 -39.15
N ILE A 197 1.69 17.18 -38.72
CA ILE A 197 2.70 16.41 -39.46
C ILE A 197 2.27 14.93 -39.57
N LEU A 198 1.81 14.34 -38.48
CA LEU A 198 1.35 12.96 -38.44
C LEU A 198 0.08 12.74 -39.27
N ASN A 199 -0.90 13.65 -39.20
CA ASN A 199 -2.09 13.60 -40.06
C ASN A 199 -1.73 13.73 -41.55
N GLN A 200 -0.81 14.63 -41.89
CA GLN A 200 -0.28 14.73 -43.26
C GLN A 200 0.41 13.43 -43.66
N LYS A 201 1.15 12.81 -42.73
CA LYS A 201 1.81 11.54 -42.99
C LYS A 201 0.82 10.41 -43.24
N ILE A 202 -0.24 10.31 -42.43
CA ILE A 202 -1.34 9.35 -42.58
C ILE A 202 -2.03 9.52 -43.93
N HIS A 203 -2.30 10.77 -44.34
CA HIS A 203 -2.89 11.10 -45.63
C HIS A 203 -2.01 10.66 -46.81
N GLN A 204 -0.69 10.82 -46.71
CA GLN A 204 0.27 10.43 -47.75
C GLN A 204 0.48 8.91 -47.87
N ILE A 205 -0.01 8.12 -46.92
CA ILE A 205 0.06 6.66 -46.99
C ILE A 205 -0.73 6.22 -48.22
N THR A 206 -0.08 5.54 -49.17
CA THR A 206 -0.73 5.01 -50.37
C THR A 206 -0.62 3.49 -50.39
N PRO A 207 -1.72 2.77 -50.69
CA PRO A 207 -1.68 1.33 -50.88
C PRO A 207 -1.13 1.01 -52.29
N PRO A 208 -0.57 -0.19 -52.51
CA PRO A 208 0.00 -0.61 -53.78
C PRO A 208 -1.08 -1.01 -54.79
N ILE A 209 -1.83 -0.05 -55.32
CA ILE A 209 -2.98 -0.31 -56.21
C ILE A 209 -2.53 -0.75 -57.62
N THR A 210 -1.32 -0.39 -58.05
CA THR A 210 -0.89 -0.47 -59.47
C THR A 210 0.24 -1.46 -59.78
N ASP A 211 0.84 -2.13 -58.79
CA ASP A 211 2.02 -3.00 -58.99
C ASP A 211 1.76 -4.45 -58.51
N ILE A 212 1.66 -5.37 -59.48
CA ILE A 212 1.28 -6.78 -59.31
C ILE A 212 2.37 -7.60 -58.60
N ASP A 213 3.65 -7.26 -58.81
CA ASP A 213 4.80 -8.00 -58.27
C ASP A 213 5.15 -7.53 -56.85
N GLN A 214 4.81 -6.28 -56.52
CA GLN A 214 4.88 -5.76 -55.16
C GLN A 214 3.68 -6.19 -54.27
N ALA A 215 2.58 -6.64 -54.88
CA ALA A 215 1.33 -6.99 -54.18
C ALA A 215 1.48 -8.16 -53.18
N LYS A 216 2.48 -9.03 -53.34
CA LYS A 216 2.65 -10.23 -52.49
C LYS A 216 3.62 -10.06 -51.31
N LYS A 217 4.19 -8.88 -51.10
CA LYS A 217 5.25 -8.69 -50.09
C LYS A 217 4.66 -8.40 -48.71
N VAL A 218 5.01 -9.22 -47.72
CA VAL A 218 4.67 -9.03 -46.30
C VAL A 218 5.96 -9.27 -45.47
N PRO A 219 6.96 -8.38 -45.53
CA PRO A 219 8.26 -8.63 -44.90
C PRO A 219 8.23 -8.23 -43.41
N VAL A 220 7.58 -9.03 -42.57
CA VAL A 220 7.35 -8.74 -41.14
C VAL A 220 8.65 -8.56 -40.36
N ALA A 221 9.69 -9.36 -40.65
CA ALA A 221 10.95 -9.27 -39.93
C ALA A 221 11.71 -7.99 -40.30
N LYS A 222 11.74 -7.65 -41.60
CA LYS A 222 12.29 -6.37 -42.05
C LYS A 222 11.51 -5.20 -41.46
N GLY A 223 10.18 -5.23 -41.53
CA GLY A 223 9.31 -4.18 -41.00
C GLY A 223 9.56 -3.92 -39.51
N TYR A 224 9.55 -4.98 -38.70
CA TYR A 224 9.86 -4.89 -37.27
C TYR A 224 11.26 -4.34 -37.01
N SER A 225 12.27 -4.76 -37.77
CA SER A 225 13.65 -4.26 -37.61
C SER A 225 13.78 -2.76 -37.91
N VAL A 226 13.04 -2.26 -38.91
CA VAL A 226 13.01 -0.85 -39.28
C VAL A 226 12.32 -0.06 -38.19
N ALA A 227 11.17 -0.56 -37.70
CA ALA A 227 10.47 0.05 -36.58
C ALA A 227 11.34 0.12 -35.32
N ALA A 228 12.01 -0.98 -34.95
CA ALA A 228 12.92 -1.01 -33.82
C ALA A 228 14.09 -0.03 -33.99
N ARG A 229 14.71 0.00 -35.17
CA ARG A 229 15.81 0.94 -35.46
C ARG A 229 15.34 2.39 -35.34
N THR A 230 14.27 2.76 -36.02
CA THR A 230 13.72 4.13 -36.00
C THR A 230 13.24 4.54 -34.61
N LEU A 231 12.67 3.62 -33.83
CA LEU A 231 12.25 3.90 -32.47
C LEU A 231 13.45 4.28 -31.58
N LEU A 232 14.59 3.58 -31.76
CA LEU A 232 15.74 3.58 -30.85
C LEU A 232 16.93 4.43 -31.34
N THR A 233 16.84 5.05 -32.52
CA THR A 233 17.84 5.98 -33.06
C THR A 233 17.26 7.36 -33.33
N ASN A 234 18.12 8.37 -33.36
CA ASN A 234 17.76 9.69 -33.90
C ASN A 234 17.74 9.67 -35.44
N GLU A 235 17.32 10.78 -36.06
CA GLU A 235 17.21 10.89 -37.53
C GLU A 235 18.56 10.74 -38.25
N SER A 236 19.67 11.01 -37.57
CA SER A 236 21.03 10.81 -38.07
C SER A 236 21.54 9.36 -37.90
N GLY A 237 20.73 8.46 -37.31
CA GLY A 237 21.08 7.07 -37.08
C GLY A 237 21.96 6.81 -35.84
N GLY A 238 22.19 7.84 -35.01
CA GLY A 238 22.85 7.69 -33.71
C GLY A 238 21.91 7.08 -32.66
N ALA A 239 22.46 6.34 -31.70
CA ALA A 239 21.68 5.79 -30.59
C ALA A 239 21.00 6.93 -29.81
N LEU A 240 19.73 6.74 -29.44
CA LEU A 240 19.06 7.67 -28.54
C LEU A 240 19.66 7.58 -27.14
N THR A 241 19.74 8.71 -26.47
CA THR A 241 19.83 8.74 -25.01
C THR A 241 18.45 8.40 -24.47
N ALA A 242 18.36 7.50 -23.49
CA ALA A 242 17.09 7.24 -22.85
C ALA A 242 16.59 8.51 -22.17
N ASP A 243 15.39 8.95 -22.56
CA ASP A 243 14.70 9.99 -21.81
C ASP A 243 14.21 9.35 -20.52
N GLN A 244 14.50 9.98 -19.38
CA GLN A 244 13.88 9.58 -18.12
C GLN A 244 12.37 9.51 -18.31
N CYS A 245 11.78 8.40 -17.88
CA CYS A 245 10.34 8.17 -17.88
C CYS A 245 9.68 7.98 -19.23
N SER A 246 10.47 7.68 -20.26
CA SER A 246 9.96 7.23 -21.55
C SER A 246 9.84 5.71 -21.59
N GLY A 247 8.61 5.21 -21.71
CA GLY A 247 8.36 3.85 -22.15
C GLY A 247 8.56 3.72 -23.66
N TYR A 248 9.11 2.61 -24.12
CA TYR A 248 9.37 2.37 -25.54
C TYR A 248 8.50 1.21 -26.03
N GLY A 249 7.81 1.39 -27.15
CA GLY A 249 6.86 0.39 -27.66
C GLY A 249 6.86 0.24 -29.17
N ILE A 250 6.77 -1.00 -29.66
CA ILE A 250 6.57 -1.33 -31.08
C ILE A 250 5.22 -2.02 -31.24
N PHE A 251 4.31 -1.38 -31.99
CA PHE A 251 3.01 -1.94 -32.34
C PHE A 251 3.06 -2.53 -33.73
N SER A 252 3.03 -3.87 -33.88
CA SER A 252 3.11 -4.51 -35.19
C SER A 252 1.74 -5.01 -35.66
N LEU A 253 1.19 -4.37 -36.70
CA LEU A 253 -0.07 -4.76 -37.32
C LEU A 253 0.20 -5.58 -38.57
N THR A 254 -0.38 -6.77 -38.70
CA THR A 254 -0.24 -7.65 -39.87
C THR A 254 -1.58 -8.16 -40.38
N ALA A 255 -1.73 -8.33 -41.70
CA ALA A 255 -2.93 -8.88 -42.33
C ALA A 255 -2.71 -10.22 -43.04
N GLY A 256 -1.50 -10.81 -42.95
CA GLY A 256 -1.19 -12.04 -43.66
C GLY A 256 0.11 -12.71 -43.29
N LEU A 257 0.41 -13.79 -44.02
CA LEU A 257 1.61 -14.58 -43.84
C LEU A 257 2.85 -13.82 -44.32
N PRO A 258 4.00 -13.95 -43.64
CA PRO A 258 5.26 -13.41 -44.10
C PRO A 258 5.60 -13.87 -45.51
N LEU A 259 5.98 -12.94 -46.39
CA LEU A 259 6.34 -13.21 -47.78
C LEU A 259 7.38 -12.19 -48.25
N HIS A 260 8.35 -12.65 -49.06
CA HIS A 260 9.44 -11.81 -49.62
C HIS A 260 10.26 -11.06 -48.55
N GLU A 261 10.64 -11.78 -47.49
CA GLU A 261 11.47 -11.26 -46.40
C GLU A 261 12.89 -10.87 -46.83
N GLU A 262 13.47 -9.90 -46.14
CA GLU A 262 14.87 -9.50 -46.26
C GLU A 262 15.59 -9.70 -44.92
N MET A 263 15.75 -10.97 -44.53
CA MET A 263 16.24 -11.37 -43.21
C MET A 263 17.63 -10.80 -42.88
N GLY A 264 18.51 -10.63 -43.88
CA GLY A 264 19.82 -10.00 -43.68
C GLY A 264 19.74 -8.52 -43.30
N VAL A 265 18.77 -7.79 -43.87
CA VAL A 265 18.49 -6.40 -43.49
C VAL A 265 17.89 -6.35 -42.08
N ALA A 266 16.99 -7.29 -41.77
CA ALA A 266 16.38 -7.39 -40.45
C ALA A 266 17.44 -7.59 -39.35
N GLN A 267 18.32 -8.57 -39.54
CA GLN A 267 19.42 -8.85 -38.63
C GLN A 267 20.37 -7.65 -38.46
N THR A 268 20.73 -6.98 -39.56
CA THR A 268 21.63 -5.82 -39.53
C THR A 268 21.02 -4.66 -38.73
N ASN A 269 19.76 -4.31 -38.98
CA ASN A 269 19.08 -3.23 -38.28
C ASN A 269 18.93 -3.54 -36.78
N LEU A 270 18.55 -4.76 -36.41
CA LEU A 270 18.37 -5.15 -35.01
C LEU A 270 19.71 -5.17 -34.26
N ASN A 271 20.76 -5.75 -34.84
CA ASN A 271 22.09 -5.74 -34.23
C ASN A 271 22.67 -4.32 -34.10
N SER A 272 22.25 -3.38 -34.95
CA SER A 272 22.68 -1.98 -34.85
C SER A 272 22.17 -1.27 -33.59
N VAL A 273 21.08 -1.74 -32.97
CA VAL A 273 20.46 -1.13 -31.78
C VAL A 273 20.65 -1.92 -30.49
N LEU A 274 21.27 -3.10 -30.54
CA LEU A 274 21.56 -3.92 -29.36
C LEU A 274 22.93 -3.59 -28.72
N GLN A 275 23.04 -3.82 -27.41
CA GLN A 275 24.28 -3.65 -26.66
C GLN A 275 25.35 -4.66 -27.09
N SER A 276 26.63 -4.33 -26.83
CA SER A 276 27.73 -5.28 -27.02
C SER A 276 27.51 -6.54 -26.17
N GLY A 277 27.74 -7.72 -26.76
CA GLY A 277 27.48 -9.02 -26.11
C GLY A 277 26.08 -9.59 -26.32
N PHE A 278 25.13 -8.81 -26.83
CA PHE A 278 23.79 -9.27 -27.20
C PHE A 278 23.60 -9.12 -28.70
N GLN A 279 23.52 -10.23 -29.42
CA GLN A 279 23.35 -10.23 -30.88
C GLN A 279 22.30 -11.24 -31.32
N ILE A 280 21.60 -10.89 -32.37
CA ILE A 280 20.75 -11.79 -33.14
C ILE A 280 21.64 -12.56 -34.09
N THR A 281 21.74 -13.87 -33.87
CA THR A 281 22.58 -14.77 -34.66
C THR A 281 21.88 -15.20 -35.96
N SER A 282 22.63 -15.80 -36.88
CA SER A 282 22.06 -16.44 -38.07
C SER A 282 21.16 -17.62 -37.75
N THR A 283 21.27 -18.20 -36.55
CA THR A 283 20.38 -19.26 -36.07
C THR A 283 19.04 -18.68 -35.62
N ASP A 284 19.06 -17.50 -35.00
CA ASP A 284 17.86 -16.80 -34.54
C ASP A 284 17.08 -16.16 -35.71
N CYS A 285 17.81 -15.61 -36.68
CA CYS A 285 17.28 -15.00 -37.90
C CYS A 285 17.99 -15.56 -39.14
N PRO A 286 17.56 -16.73 -39.64
CA PRO A 286 18.16 -17.36 -40.82
C PRO A 286 18.04 -16.47 -42.06
N THR A 287 19.14 -16.31 -42.80
CA THR A 287 19.21 -15.46 -44.00
C THR A 287 18.91 -16.22 -45.30
N THR A 288 18.74 -17.54 -45.23
CA THR A 288 18.50 -18.46 -46.36
C THR A 288 17.49 -19.55 -45.97
N GLY A 289 16.67 -20.02 -46.91
CA GLY A 289 15.71 -21.12 -46.71
C GLY A 289 14.27 -20.75 -47.08
N ASN A 290 13.32 -21.70 -46.93
CA ASN A 290 11.89 -21.39 -47.04
C ASN A 290 11.46 -20.61 -45.77
N LEU A 291 11.01 -19.37 -45.95
CA LEU A 291 10.70 -18.43 -44.87
C LEU A 291 9.21 -18.45 -44.47
N ASP A 292 8.40 -19.21 -45.21
CA ASP A 292 6.96 -19.33 -45.00
C ASP A 292 6.62 -20.29 -43.84
N ASP A 293 7.60 -20.79 -43.07
CA ASP A 293 7.41 -21.79 -42.00
C ASP A 293 7.45 -21.21 -40.57
N GLY A 294 7.29 -19.90 -40.41
CA GLY A 294 7.32 -19.19 -39.12
C GLY A 294 8.69 -18.63 -38.72
N ARG A 295 9.75 -18.90 -39.48
CA ARG A 295 11.12 -18.38 -39.18
C ARG A 295 11.21 -16.86 -39.11
N ALA A 296 10.46 -16.13 -39.93
CA ALA A 296 10.40 -14.66 -39.86
C ALA A 296 9.88 -14.17 -38.50
N TRP A 297 8.82 -14.80 -37.98
CA TRP A 297 8.27 -14.47 -36.67
C TRP A 297 9.16 -14.93 -35.52
N LYS A 298 9.91 -16.04 -35.65
CA LYS A 298 10.94 -16.42 -34.66
C LYS A 298 12.06 -15.39 -34.54
N CYS A 299 12.46 -14.81 -35.68
CA CYS A 299 13.40 -13.70 -35.72
C CYS A 299 12.86 -12.48 -34.94
N VAL A 300 11.60 -12.11 -35.18
CA VAL A 300 10.91 -11.05 -34.42
C VAL A 300 10.79 -11.41 -32.94
N ALA A 301 10.46 -12.66 -32.60
CA ALA A 301 10.32 -13.11 -31.22
C ALA A 301 11.64 -12.98 -30.44
N ARG A 302 12.76 -13.36 -31.05
CA ARG A 302 14.08 -13.21 -30.42
C ARG A 302 14.45 -11.74 -30.24
N ALA A 303 14.15 -10.91 -31.23
CA ALA A 303 14.36 -9.47 -31.13
C ALA A 303 13.52 -8.86 -29.99
N ALA A 304 12.22 -9.16 -29.96
CA ALA A 304 11.29 -8.69 -28.95
C ALA A 304 11.70 -9.12 -27.53
N ASP A 305 12.15 -10.36 -27.36
CA ASP A 305 12.68 -10.89 -26.08
C ASP A 305 13.89 -10.09 -25.57
N LEU A 306 14.89 -9.85 -26.43
CA LEU A 306 16.07 -9.07 -26.07
C LEU A 306 15.74 -7.60 -25.76
N LEU A 307 14.84 -7.02 -26.55
CA LEU A 307 14.41 -5.64 -26.41
C LEU A 307 13.56 -5.44 -25.14
N ALA A 308 12.64 -6.36 -24.83
CA ALA A 308 11.88 -6.37 -23.58
C ALA A 308 12.79 -6.55 -22.35
N ALA A 309 13.86 -7.35 -22.46
CA ALA A 309 14.87 -7.52 -21.41
C ALA A 309 15.87 -6.35 -21.27
N GLY A 310 15.60 -5.20 -21.90
CA GLY A 310 16.41 -3.99 -21.80
C GLY A 310 17.80 -4.09 -22.44
N LYS A 311 18.01 -5.00 -23.40
CA LYS A 311 19.32 -5.23 -24.04
C LYS A 311 19.60 -4.31 -25.24
N ALA A 312 18.74 -3.32 -25.49
CA ALA A 312 18.99 -2.24 -26.44
C ALA A 312 20.09 -1.29 -25.93
N LYS A 313 20.77 -0.57 -26.83
CA LYS A 313 21.81 0.43 -26.48
C LYS A 313 21.29 1.55 -25.57
N ILE A 314 19.99 1.84 -25.61
CA ILE A 314 19.33 2.79 -24.71
C ILE A 314 19.17 2.26 -23.28
N ALA A 315 19.44 0.97 -23.05
CA ALA A 315 19.34 0.29 -21.76
C ALA A 315 17.95 0.35 -21.08
N MET A 316 16.89 0.51 -21.88
CA MET A 316 15.50 0.51 -21.43
C MET A 316 14.73 -0.66 -22.04
N PRO A 317 13.80 -1.30 -21.30
CA PRO A 317 12.84 -2.25 -21.84
C PRO A 317 12.01 -1.64 -22.99
N VAL A 318 11.81 -2.40 -24.06
CA VAL A 318 10.95 -2.03 -25.18
C VAL A 318 9.85 -3.08 -25.37
N LYS A 319 8.60 -2.68 -25.14
CA LYS A 319 7.47 -3.59 -25.33
C LYS A 319 7.15 -3.76 -26.81
N SER A 320 6.67 -4.94 -27.18
CA SER A 320 6.23 -5.24 -28.55
C SER A 320 4.91 -6.01 -28.52
N VAL A 321 3.92 -5.52 -29.26
CA VAL A 321 2.64 -6.18 -29.46
C VAL A 321 2.49 -6.59 -30.92
N VAL A 322 1.84 -7.74 -31.14
CA VAL A 322 1.45 -8.20 -32.48
C VAL A 322 -0.06 -8.19 -32.61
N VAL A 323 -0.56 -7.57 -33.67
CA VAL A 323 -2.00 -7.44 -33.93
C VAL A 323 -2.28 -7.96 -35.33
N SER A 324 -3.17 -8.95 -35.44
CA SER A 324 -3.68 -9.41 -36.73
C SER A 324 -4.95 -8.67 -37.10
N PHE A 325 -5.01 -8.17 -38.33
CA PHE A 325 -6.20 -7.51 -38.87
C PHE A 325 -6.92 -8.41 -39.88
N GLY A 326 -8.19 -8.69 -39.59
CA GLY A 326 -9.11 -9.36 -40.49
C GLY A 326 -9.01 -10.87 -40.40
N SER A 327 -9.71 -11.55 -41.31
CA SER A 327 -10.05 -12.97 -41.15
C SER A 327 -8.94 -13.92 -41.61
N SER A 328 -8.08 -13.50 -42.54
CA SER A 328 -7.00 -14.32 -43.12
C SER A 328 -5.99 -14.81 -42.06
N PHE A 329 -5.60 -13.93 -41.13
CA PHE A 329 -4.60 -14.23 -40.10
C PHE A 329 -5.19 -14.47 -38.70
N THR A 330 -6.52 -14.57 -38.56
CA THR A 330 -7.21 -14.91 -37.30
C THR A 330 -7.05 -16.40 -36.94
N PHE A 331 -7.03 -16.74 -35.64
CA PHE A 331 -7.03 -18.13 -35.16
C PHE A 331 -8.43 -18.75 -35.17
N THR A 332 -8.54 -20.02 -35.58
CA THR A 332 -9.76 -20.83 -35.48
C THR A 332 -9.39 -22.22 -34.94
N PRO A 333 -9.73 -22.57 -33.69
CA PRO A 333 -10.44 -21.75 -32.69
C PRO A 333 -9.64 -20.50 -32.28
N PRO A 334 -10.31 -19.41 -31.84
CA PRO A 334 -9.62 -18.18 -31.44
C PRO A 334 -8.69 -18.41 -30.24
N LEU A 335 -7.55 -17.69 -30.21
CA LEU A 335 -6.72 -17.65 -29.02
C LEU A 335 -7.49 -16.96 -27.87
N PRO A 336 -7.30 -17.42 -26.62
CA PRO A 336 -7.73 -16.67 -25.44
C PRO A 336 -7.16 -15.24 -25.47
N SER A 337 -7.90 -14.29 -24.90
CA SER A 337 -7.40 -12.93 -24.73
C SER A 337 -6.06 -12.92 -23.99
N TYR A 338 -5.11 -12.13 -24.47
CA TYR A 338 -3.80 -12.03 -23.82
C TYR A 338 -3.92 -11.53 -22.38
N ASP A 339 -3.41 -12.35 -21.49
CA ASP A 339 -3.10 -12.07 -20.09
C ASP A 339 -1.62 -12.40 -19.89
N SER A 340 -0.80 -11.41 -19.49
CA SER A 340 0.65 -11.57 -19.36
C SER A 340 1.07 -12.61 -18.32
N LYS A 341 0.17 -12.99 -17.40
CA LYS A 341 0.41 -13.95 -16.32
C LYS A 341 -0.03 -15.36 -16.68
N LEU A 342 -1.08 -15.48 -17.51
CA LEU A 342 -1.68 -16.77 -17.89
C LEU A 342 -1.24 -17.26 -19.26
N THR A 343 -0.90 -16.35 -20.17
CA THR A 343 -0.62 -16.67 -21.57
C THR A 343 0.83 -17.08 -21.74
N THR A 344 1.08 -18.38 -21.76
CA THR A 344 2.42 -18.94 -21.97
C THR A 344 2.63 -19.39 -23.41
N GLU A 345 3.89 -19.53 -23.82
CA GLU A 345 4.22 -20.19 -25.09
C GLU A 345 3.59 -21.58 -25.21
N GLN A 346 3.48 -22.30 -24.08
CA GLN A 346 2.91 -23.64 -24.03
C GLN A 346 1.41 -23.60 -24.33
N LEU A 347 0.67 -22.64 -23.78
CA LEU A 347 -0.75 -22.44 -24.08
C LEU A 347 -0.95 -22.12 -25.57
N ILE A 348 -0.14 -21.21 -26.13
CA ILE A 348 -0.22 -20.88 -27.57
C ILE A 348 0.05 -22.13 -28.40
N LYS A 349 1.08 -22.93 -28.06
CA LYS A 349 1.37 -24.21 -28.73
C LYS A 349 0.17 -25.16 -28.64
N GLN A 350 -0.41 -25.35 -27.46
CA GLN A 350 -1.59 -26.22 -27.26
C GLN A 350 -2.79 -25.80 -28.11
N VAL A 351 -3.14 -24.52 -28.14
CA VAL A 351 -4.28 -24.03 -28.95
C VAL A 351 -3.99 -24.15 -30.44
N THR A 352 -2.77 -23.81 -30.85
CA THR A 352 -2.38 -23.91 -32.27
C THR A 352 -2.23 -25.34 -32.76
N ASP A 353 -1.90 -26.28 -31.88
CA ASP A 353 -1.85 -27.71 -32.21
C ASP A 353 -3.20 -28.34 -32.49
N GLN A 354 -4.30 -27.70 -32.06
CA GLN A 354 -5.67 -28.10 -32.39
C GLN A 354 -6.09 -27.69 -33.81
N ILE A 355 -5.31 -26.84 -34.50
CA ILE A 355 -5.61 -26.41 -35.87
C ILE A 355 -5.28 -27.55 -36.83
N PRO A 356 -6.26 -28.07 -37.61
CA PRO A 356 -6.02 -29.16 -38.56
C PRO A 356 -5.02 -28.73 -39.64
N THR A 357 -3.96 -29.53 -39.85
CA THR A 357 -3.07 -29.40 -41.01
C THR A 357 -3.64 -30.19 -42.18
N ASP A 358 -3.72 -29.60 -43.37
CA ASP A 358 -4.10 -30.33 -44.57
C ASP A 358 -3.05 -31.40 -44.95
N ILE A 359 -3.46 -32.40 -45.73
CA ILE A 359 -2.63 -33.56 -46.11
C ILE A 359 -1.44 -33.16 -47.01
N ASN A 360 -1.41 -31.92 -47.51
CA ASN A 360 -0.43 -31.42 -48.49
C ASN A 360 0.67 -30.52 -47.90
N GLY A 361 0.69 -30.28 -46.58
CA GLY A 361 1.74 -29.52 -45.89
C GLY A 361 1.58 -27.99 -45.92
N SER A 362 0.70 -27.43 -46.76
CA SER A 362 0.39 -25.98 -46.80
C SER A 362 -0.28 -25.46 -45.53
N GLY A 363 -1.02 -26.29 -44.80
CA GLY A 363 -1.62 -25.93 -43.52
C GLY A 363 -0.62 -25.81 -42.36
N ALA A 364 0.53 -26.47 -42.44
CA ALA A 364 1.55 -26.44 -41.39
C ALA A 364 2.27 -25.08 -41.32
N ASP A 365 2.53 -24.46 -42.47
CA ASP A 365 3.18 -23.16 -42.60
C ASP A 365 2.30 -22.03 -42.05
N VAL A 366 1.00 -22.03 -42.36
CA VAL A 366 0.03 -21.08 -41.80
C VAL A 366 -0.06 -21.21 -40.28
N LYS A 367 -0.14 -22.45 -39.78
CA LYS A 367 -0.16 -22.75 -38.35
C LYS A 367 1.12 -22.24 -37.66
N ASN A 368 2.28 -22.52 -38.22
CA ASN A 368 3.57 -22.12 -37.65
C ASN A 368 3.70 -20.59 -37.59
N ASN A 369 3.36 -19.87 -38.65
CA ASN A 369 3.41 -18.41 -38.64
C ASN A 369 2.46 -17.79 -37.62
N LYS A 370 1.22 -18.26 -37.55
CA LYS A 370 0.26 -17.76 -36.56
C LYS A 370 0.79 -18.00 -35.14
N ARG A 371 1.22 -19.23 -34.84
CA ARG A 371 1.83 -19.59 -33.55
C ARG A 371 3.01 -18.67 -33.21
N ASP A 372 3.96 -18.54 -34.13
CA ASP A 372 5.21 -17.84 -33.86
C ASP A 372 5.00 -16.31 -33.82
N ALA A 373 4.00 -15.77 -34.51
CA ALA A 373 3.54 -14.38 -34.38
C ALA A 373 2.91 -14.11 -33.01
N ALA A 374 2.12 -15.05 -32.48
CA ALA A 374 1.59 -14.93 -31.13
C ALA A 374 2.70 -15.05 -30.07
N ILE A 375 3.68 -15.95 -30.29
CA ILE A 375 4.86 -16.08 -29.43
C ILE A 375 5.68 -14.78 -29.42
N SER A 376 5.88 -14.13 -30.57
CA SER A 376 6.65 -12.90 -30.63
C SER A 376 5.99 -11.75 -29.86
N GLY A 377 4.66 -11.66 -29.90
CA GLY A 377 3.88 -10.71 -29.08
C GLY A 377 4.06 -10.92 -27.58
N ILE A 378 4.00 -12.17 -27.09
CA ILE A 378 4.22 -12.43 -25.65
C ILE A 378 5.67 -12.26 -25.22
N LYS A 379 6.65 -12.57 -26.09
CA LYS A 379 8.08 -12.31 -25.83
C LYS A 379 8.40 -10.84 -25.74
N GLY A 380 7.64 -10.02 -26.45
CA GLY A 380 7.69 -8.57 -26.36
C GLY A 380 6.93 -7.97 -25.18
N ASP A 381 6.35 -8.79 -24.29
CA ASP A 381 5.51 -8.34 -23.17
C ASP A 381 4.27 -7.50 -23.59
N GLY A 382 3.89 -7.51 -24.88
CA GLY A 382 2.73 -6.77 -25.40
C GLY A 382 1.56 -7.66 -25.81
N GLY A 383 1.79 -8.95 -26.03
CA GLY A 383 0.76 -9.94 -26.37
C GLY A 383 0.37 -10.00 -27.84
N TYR A 384 -0.67 -10.78 -28.12
CA TYR A 384 -1.26 -10.95 -29.45
C TYR A 384 -2.76 -10.59 -29.44
N TYR A 385 -3.19 -9.76 -30.39
CA TYR A 385 -4.59 -9.35 -30.52
C TYR A 385 -5.12 -9.58 -31.93
N THR A 386 -6.42 -9.86 -32.05
CA THR A 386 -7.11 -9.92 -33.33
C THR A 386 -8.13 -8.79 -33.41
N VAL A 387 -8.09 -8.00 -34.47
CA VAL A 387 -9.02 -6.90 -34.71
C VAL A 387 -9.69 -7.04 -36.07
N LYS A 388 -10.93 -6.54 -36.18
CA LYS A 388 -11.75 -6.65 -37.41
C LYS A 388 -12.42 -5.33 -37.83
N ASN A 389 -12.29 -4.26 -37.05
CA ASN A 389 -12.88 -2.96 -37.35
C ASN A 389 -12.02 -1.82 -36.77
N THR A 390 -12.36 -0.58 -37.15
CA THR A 390 -11.65 0.64 -36.72
C THR A 390 -11.59 0.78 -35.21
N ASN A 391 -12.72 0.62 -34.51
CA ASN A 391 -12.79 0.86 -33.06
C ASN A 391 -11.92 -0.13 -32.29
N ALA A 392 -11.99 -1.42 -32.60
CA ALA A 392 -11.17 -2.44 -31.97
C ALA A 392 -9.66 -2.18 -32.16
N LEU A 393 -9.25 -1.71 -33.35
CA LEU A 393 -7.86 -1.32 -33.60
C LEU A 393 -7.46 -0.07 -32.79
N THR A 394 -8.31 0.97 -32.78
CA THR A 394 -8.09 2.20 -32.00
C THR A 394 -7.93 1.88 -30.52
N ASP A 395 -8.83 1.08 -29.94
CA ASP A 395 -8.79 0.68 -28.54
C ASP A 395 -7.53 -0.14 -28.22
N THR A 396 -7.13 -1.04 -29.13
CA THR A 396 -5.90 -1.85 -28.97
C THR A 396 -4.65 -0.97 -29.00
N ILE A 397 -4.58 0.02 -29.90
CA ILE A 397 -3.46 0.97 -29.95
C ILE A 397 -3.43 1.82 -28.66
N LYS A 398 -4.57 2.41 -28.25
CA LYS A 398 -4.65 3.21 -27.01
C LYS A 398 -4.24 2.39 -25.79
N LYS A 399 -4.71 1.14 -25.68
CA LYS A 399 -4.33 0.22 -24.61
C LYS A 399 -2.83 -0.05 -24.59
N PHE A 400 -2.22 -0.27 -25.76
CA PHE A 400 -0.78 -0.48 -25.86
C PHE A 400 0.02 0.78 -25.47
N ILE A 401 -0.39 1.96 -25.92
CA ILE A 401 0.24 3.24 -25.53
C ILE A 401 0.20 3.41 -24.01
N ALA A 402 -0.95 3.17 -23.39
CA ALA A 402 -1.11 3.25 -21.94
C ALA A 402 -0.25 2.21 -21.19
N ASP A 403 -0.13 1.00 -21.72
CA ASP A 403 0.70 -0.07 -21.13
C ASP A 403 2.21 0.21 -21.24
N VAL A 404 2.64 0.89 -22.30
CA VAL A 404 4.01 1.37 -22.48
C VAL A 404 4.29 2.57 -21.58
N ALA A 405 3.31 3.45 -21.36
CA ALA A 405 3.45 4.62 -20.49
C ALA A 405 3.50 4.26 -18.99
N LYS A 406 3.32 2.99 -18.60
CA LYS A 406 3.42 2.56 -17.21
C LYS A 406 4.82 2.85 -16.67
N ALA A 407 4.88 3.71 -15.68
CA ALA A 407 6.12 3.98 -14.96
C ALA A 407 6.32 2.99 -13.81
N ASP A 408 7.58 2.65 -13.57
CA ASP A 408 7.98 2.04 -12.31
C ASP A 408 8.03 3.14 -11.24
N ILE A 409 7.19 3.04 -10.20
CA ILE A 409 7.30 3.91 -9.03
C ILE A 409 8.48 3.35 -8.22
N PRO A 410 9.57 4.11 -8.01
CA PRO A 410 10.66 3.67 -7.15
C PRO A 410 10.12 3.25 -5.78
N TYR A 411 10.84 2.39 -5.06
CA TYR A 411 10.52 2.13 -3.65
C TYR A 411 10.30 3.46 -2.96
N LEU A 412 9.07 3.68 -2.53
CA LEU A 412 8.71 4.94 -1.96
C LEU A 412 8.93 4.82 -0.47
N THR A 413 9.67 5.79 0.04
CA THR A 413 9.85 6.10 1.44
C THR A 413 8.52 6.62 1.97
N THR A 414 7.54 5.74 2.12
CA THR A 414 6.26 6.04 2.74
C THR A 414 6.06 5.17 3.97
N GLY A 415 5.51 5.79 5.00
CA GLY A 415 5.43 5.26 6.36
C GLY A 415 6.35 6.03 7.32
N ALA A 416 5.92 6.17 8.58
CA ALA A 416 6.68 6.93 9.58
C ALA A 416 7.69 6.06 10.32
N PRO A 417 8.91 6.57 10.56
CA PRO A 417 9.86 5.88 11.42
C PRO A 417 9.20 5.65 12.78
N THR A 418 9.29 4.42 13.25
CA THR A 418 8.91 4.11 14.62
C THR A 418 10.17 4.10 15.47
N ILE A 419 10.20 4.98 16.46
CA ILE A 419 11.19 4.98 17.55
C ILE A 419 10.50 4.33 18.75
N PRO A 420 10.69 3.02 18.99
CA PRO A 420 10.02 2.32 20.06
C PRO A 420 10.60 2.71 21.41
N GLN A 421 9.76 2.67 22.43
CA GLN A 421 10.22 2.81 23.81
C GLN A 421 11.01 1.57 24.22
N ASP A 422 12.03 1.79 25.05
CA ASP A 422 12.81 0.73 25.67
C ASP A 422 12.05 0.10 26.85
N PRO A 423 11.62 -1.18 26.77
CA PRO A 423 10.92 -1.84 27.86
C PRO A 423 11.86 -2.18 29.03
N LEU A 424 13.17 -2.31 28.80
CA LEU A 424 14.16 -2.63 29.82
C LEU A 424 14.63 -1.38 30.56
N ASN A 425 14.85 -0.28 29.82
CA ASN A 425 15.24 1.01 30.38
C ASN A 425 14.26 2.14 29.99
N PRO A 426 13.08 2.22 30.63
CA PRO A 426 12.03 3.17 30.24
C PRO A 426 12.39 4.64 30.46
N ALA A 427 13.54 4.91 31.12
CA ALA A 427 14.06 6.24 31.34
C ALA A 427 14.87 6.79 30.16
N LEU A 428 15.36 5.93 29.27
CA LEU A 428 16.06 6.35 28.06
C LEU A 428 15.18 6.12 26.83
N VAL A 429 15.28 7.02 25.87
CA VAL A 429 14.77 6.80 24.51
C VAL A 429 15.91 6.23 23.69
N GLN A 430 15.64 5.18 22.91
CA GLN A 430 16.66 4.61 22.03
C GLN A 430 16.95 5.53 20.84
N ASN A 431 18.17 5.42 20.31
CA ASN A 431 18.59 6.14 19.12
C ASN A 431 18.27 5.36 17.83
N ASP A 432 17.54 4.24 17.93
CA ASP A 432 17.19 3.39 16.80
C ASP A 432 15.80 3.78 16.25
N ALA A 433 15.70 3.93 14.93
CA ALA A 433 14.46 4.13 14.21
C ALA A 433 14.23 2.99 13.20
N TYR A 434 13.04 2.39 13.27
CA TYR A 434 12.62 1.34 12.33
C TYR A 434 11.74 1.95 11.26
N TYR A 435 12.23 1.91 10.03
CA TYR A 435 11.64 2.58 8.88
C TYR A 435 10.99 1.56 7.95
N SER A 436 9.66 1.59 7.90
CA SER A 436 8.86 0.80 6.97
C SER A 436 9.04 1.29 5.53
N GLN A 437 9.20 0.36 4.59
CA GLN A 437 9.28 0.69 3.16
C GLN A 437 8.43 -0.27 2.34
N PHE A 438 7.90 0.21 1.22
CA PHE A 438 7.25 -0.64 0.24
C PHE A 438 7.26 -0.02 -1.16
N LYS A 439 7.03 -0.88 -2.15
CA LYS A 439 6.90 -0.49 -3.55
C LYS A 439 5.42 -0.49 -3.92
N PRO A 440 4.74 0.66 -3.92
CA PRO A 440 3.38 0.74 -4.41
C PRO A 440 3.36 0.51 -5.91
N THR A 441 2.42 -0.33 -6.38
CA THR A 441 2.22 -0.61 -7.82
C THR A 441 0.79 -0.24 -8.26
N PRO A 442 0.35 1.02 -8.06
CA PRO A 442 -0.98 1.44 -8.43
C PRO A 442 -1.15 1.41 -9.95
N THR A 443 -2.37 1.11 -10.40
CA THR A 443 -2.74 1.23 -11.81
C THR A 443 -3.94 2.16 -11.96
N THR A 444 -4.11 2.75 -13.14
CA THR A 444 -5.23 3.67 -13.43
C THR A 444 -6.59 2.97 -13.36
N THR A 445 -6.62 1.65 -13.45
CA THR A 445 -7.83 0.83 -13.27
C THR A 445 -7.70 0.05 -11.97
N PRO A 446 -8.40 0.41 -10.87
CA PRO A 446 -8.17 -0.16 -9.54
C PRO A 446 -8.28 -1.69 -9.46
N THR A 447 -9.00 -2.33 -10.38
CA THR A 447 -9.15 -3.80 -10.48
C THR A 447 -8.03 -4.50 -11.26
N SER A 448 -7.11 -3.74 -11.86
CA SER A 448 -5.98 -4.23 -12.66
C SER A 448 -4.68 -4.19 -11.88
N GLY A 449 -3.81 -5.16 -12.13
CA GLY A 449 -2.50 -5.29 -11.47
C GLY A 449 -2.53 -6.23 -10.27
N ASP A 450 -1.45 -6.17 -9.51
CA ASP A 450 -1.16 -7.06 -8.39
C ASP A 450 -1.96 -6.65 -7.15
N GLN A 451 -2.35 -7.64 -6.35
CA GLN A 451 -3.03 -7.46 -5.07
C GLN A 451 -2.05 -7.34 -3.89
N LEU A 452 -0.74 -7.51 -4.14
CA LEU A 452 0.31 -7.44 -3.13
C LEU A 452 1.34 -6.39 -3.51
N TRP A 453 1.66 -5.51 -2.57
CA TRP A 453 2.84 -4.65 -2.66
C TRP A 453 3.98 -5.24 -1.85
N ALA A 454 5.17 -5.30 -2.44
CA ALA A 454 6.37 -5.80 -1.78
C ALA A 454 6.91 -4.75 -0.79
N GLY A 455 7.33 -5.19 0.40
CA GLY A 455 7.81 -4.35 1.49
C GLY A 455 9.21 -4.68 1.98
N ASN A 456 9.67 -3.87 2.93
CA ASN A 456 10.88 -4.06 3.73
C ASN A 456 10.75 -3.30 5.06
N LEU A 457 11.58 -3.66 6.03
CA LEU A 457 11.80 -2.86 7.24
C LEU A 457 13.30 -2.62 7.37
N LYS A 458 13.70 -1.35 7.49
CA LYS A 458 15.10 -0.93 7.64
C LYS A 458 15.35 -0.33 9.02
N LYS A 459 16.62 -0.38 9.45
CA LYS A 459 17.07 0.24 10.69
C LYS A 459 17.94 1.45 10.39
N TYR A 460 17.57 2.61 10.91
CA TYR A 460 18.36 3.84 10.89
C TYR A 460 18.64 4.29 12.32
N HIS A 461 19.66 5.13 12.49
CA HIS A 461 19.89 5.81 13.76
C HIS A 461 19.23 7.19 13.75
N VAL A 462 19.10 7.79 14.92
CA VAL A 462 18.58 9.13 15.12
C VAL A 462 19.66 10.01 15.72
N ASP A 463 19.94 11.14 15.08
CA ASP A 463 20.93 12.11 15.56
C ASP A 463 20.40 12.98 16.72
N SER A 464 21.25 13.85 17.27
CA SER A 464 20.87 14.76 18.37
C SER A 464 19.84 15.83 18.00
N LEU A 465 19.44 15.90 16.73
CA LEU A 465 18.39 16.77 16.21
C LEU A 465 17.12 15.99 15.84
N GLY A 466 17.05 14.69 16.14
CA GLY A 466 15.86 13.87 15.85
C GLY A 466 15.75 13.39 14.41
N ARG A 467 16.82 13.54 13.61
CA ARG A 467 16.83 13.19 12.17
C ARG A 467 17.41 11.79 11.95
N LEU A 468 16.91 11.13 10.90
CA LEU A 468 17.36 9.79 10.51
C LEU A 468 18.75 9.81 9.86
N THR A 469 19.64 8.93 10.31
CA THR A 469 20.99 8.73 9.76
C THR A 469 21.21 7.27 9.36
N GLY A 470 21.87 7.08 8.22
CA GLY A 470 22.34 5.78 7.73
C GLY A 470 23.75 5.46 8.21
N LYS A 471 24.32 4.34 7.73
CA LYS A 471 25.72 4.00 7.99
C LYS A 471 26.65 5.12 7.55
N ASN A 472 27.72 5.35 8.31
CA ASN A 472 28.68 6.45 8.14
C ASN A 472 28.04 7.85 8.26
N ASP A 473 27.00 7.98 9.10
CA ASP A 473 26.29 9.23 9.37
C ASP A 473 25.72 9.94 8.13
N ASN A 474 25.41 9.16 7.08
CA ASN A 474 24.82 9.70 5.86
C ASN A 474 23.35 10.08 6.08
N ASP A 475 22.92 11.19 5.47
CA ASP A 475 21.51 11.58 5.46
C ASP A 475 20.66 10.48 4.80
N VAL A 476 19.52 10.19 5.43
CA VAL A 476 18.57 9.19 4.92
C VAL A 476 17.59 9.80 3.93
N ILE A 477 17.14 11.03 4.19
CA ILE A 477 16.18 11.75 3.37
C ILE A 477 16.74 13.09 2.88
N ASP A 478 16.32 13.51 1.69
CA ASP A 478 16.62 14.84 1.16
C ASP A 478 15.58 15.90 1.59
N ASP A 479 15.79 17.15 1.17
CA ASP A 479 14.90 18.30 1.49
C ASP A 479 13.47 18.16 0.93
N LEU A 480 13.19 17.12 0.13
CA LEU A 480 11.85 16.77 -0.37
C LEU A 480 11.28 15.52 0.30
N GLY A 481 11.99 14.94 1.28
CA GLY A 481 11.61 13.72 1.98
C GLY A 481 11.84 12.43 1.19
N ARG A 482 12.64 12.46 0.10
CA ARG A 482 12.99 11.27 -0.70
C ARG A 482 14.19 10.58 -0.10
N LEU A 483 14.30 9.24 -0.22
CA LEU A 483 15.53 8.55 0.19
C LEU A 483 16.71 9.05 -0.63
N VAL A 484 17.80 9.38 0.06
CA VAL A 484 19.08 9.65 -0.57
C VAL A 484 19.59 8.38 -1.23
N THR A 485 19.93 8.48 -2.52
CA THR A 485 20.41 7.33 -3.29
C THR A 485 21.78 6.90 -2.79
N GLY A 486 21.92 5.62 -2.45
CA GLY A 486 23.19 5.06 -1.95
C GLY A 486 23.31 5.00 -0.43
N THR A 487 22.31 5.48 0.31
CA THR A 487 22.29 5.33 1.77
C THR A 487 22.07 3.87 2.17
N HIS A 488 22.99 3.35 2.99
CA HIS A 488 22.91 2.01 3.58
C HIS A 488 22.31 2.09 4.98
N ASP A 489 21.34 1.22 5.26
CA ASP A 489 20.77 1.08 6.61
C ASP A 489 21.68 0.24 7.51
N TYR A 490 21.44 0.26 8.82
CA TYR A 490 22.28 -0.44 9.80
C TYR A 490 22.18 -1.97 9.72
N TRP A 491 21.23 -2.53 8.99
CA TRP A 491 21.15 -3.97 8.69
C TRP A 491 21.71 -4.36 7.30
N ALA A 492 22.24 -3.39 6.54
CA ALA A 492 22.86 -3.65 5.24
C ALA A 492 24.18 -4.45 5.39
N PRO A 493 24.38 -5.53 4.61
CA PRO A 493 25.67 -6.21 4.53
C PRO A 493 26.73 -5.36 3.79
N PRO A 494 28.03 -5.67 3.93
CA PRO A 494 29.08 -4.95 3.22
C PRO A 494 29.07 -5.22 1.72
N VAL A 495 29.55 -4.24 0.97
CA VAL A 495 29.78 -4.34 -0.48
C VAL A 495 31.13 -5.00 -0.71
N SER A 496 31.19 -5.97 -1.64
CA SER A 496 32.41 -6.69 -1.98
C SER A 496 33.45 -5.74 -2.57
N THR A 497 34.72 -5.96 -2.22
CA THR A 497 35.86 -5.25 -2.84
C THR A 497 36.17 -5.76 -4.26
N LEU A 498 35.58 -6.90 -4.66
CA LEU A 498 35.71 -7.44 -6.02
C LEU A 498 34.71 -6.76 -6.94
N SER A 499 35.20 -6.05 -7.96
CA SER A 499 34.36 -5.26 -8.89
C SER A 499 33.24 -6.08 -9.54
N THR A 500 33.53 -7.32 -9.96
CA THR A 500 32.55 -8.22 -10.58
C THR A 500 31.37 -8.56 -9.67
N THR A 501 31.61 -8.62 -8.36
CA THR A 501 30.56 -8.87 -7.36
C THR A 501 29.86 -7.57 -6.98
N ALA A 502 30.62 -6.50 -6.78
CA ALA A 502 30.11 -5.18 -6.41
C ALA A 502 29.09 -4.63 -7.42
N THR A 503 29.31 -4.88 -8.72
CA THR A 503 28.40 -4.47 -9.81
C THR A 503 27.32 -5.51 -10.13
N GLY A 504 27.16 -6.56 -9.31
CA GLY A 504 26.11 -7.56 -9.48
C GLY A 504 24.70 -7.00 -9.27
N ASP A 505 23.69 -7.80 -9.60
CA ASP A 505 22.28 -7.44 -9.37
C ASP A 505 21.87 -7.57 -7.89
N GLU A 506 20.62 -7.23 -7.58
CA GLU A 506 20.05 -7.29 -6.22
C GLU A 506 19.92 -8.71 -5.63
N THR A 507 20.24 -9.76 -6.39
CA THR A 507 20.24 -11.16 -5.92
C THR A 507 21.63 -11.66 -5.56
N VAL A 508 22.69 -10.96 -5.98
CA VAL A 508 24.08 -11.31 -5.73
C VAL A 508 24.53 -10.75 -4.38
N TRP A 509 24.82 -11.63 -3.42
CA TRP A 509 25.42 -11.25 -2.14
C TRP A 509 26.74 -10.47 -2.36
N GLY A 510 26.88 -9.33 -1.68
CA GLY A 510 28.04 -8.44 -1.81
C GLY A 510 27.98 -7.45 -2.98
N SER A 511 26.89 -7.42 -3.77
CA SER A 511 26.67 -6.33 -4.72
C SER A 511 26.18 -5.06 -4.01
N GLU A 512 26.43 -3.90 -4.63
CA GLU A 512 25.91 -2.60 -4.16
C GLU A 512 24.37 -2.61 -4.12
N LEU A 513 23.72 -3.23 -5.12
CA LEU A 513 22.25 -3.29 -5.17
C LEU A 513 21.68 -4.18 -4.05
N TYR A 514 22.35 -5.28 -3.70
CA TYR A 514 21.98 -6.13 -2.57
C TYR A 514 22.18 -5.41 -1.23
N ALA A 515 23.31 -4.72 -1.06
CA ALA A 515 23.59 -3.95 0.15
C ALA A 515 22.56 -2.82 0.35
N ARG A 516 22.20 -2.09 -0.72
CA ARG A 516 21.14 -1.07 -0.71
C ARG A 516 19.77 -1.64 -0.42
N MET A 517 19.44 -2.83 -0.93
CA MET A 517 18.20 -3.53 -0.56
C MET A 517 18.11 -3.66 0.96
N GLY A 518 19.20 -4.08 1.62
CA GLY A 518 19.38 -4.02 3.07
C GLY A 518 18.17 -4.48 3.89
N GLY A 519 18.05 -3.97 5.12
CA GLY A 519 16.92 -4.26 6.00
C GLY A 519 16.67 -5.74 6.24
N VAL A 520 15.46 -6.06 6.71
CA VAL A 520 15.01 -7.44 6.94
C VAL A 520 15.00 -8.25 5.65
N LYS A 521 14.65 -7.64 4.50
CA LYS A 521 14.60 -8.35 3.21
C LYS A 521 15.95 -8.96 2.82
N SER A 522 17.06 -8.23 3.00
CA SER A 522 18.41 -8.77 2.75
C SER A 522 18.81 -9.87 3.73
N GLN A 523 18.33 -9.80 4.97
CA GLN A 523 18.69 -10.74 6.04
C GLN A 523 17.70 -11.90 6.20
N LEU A 524 16.66 -11.97 5.35
CA LEU A 524 15.61 -12.97 5.47
C LEU A 524 16.21 -14.39 5.29
N PRO A 525 16.02 -15.31 6.26
CA PRO A 525 16.43 -16.70 6.12
C PRO A 525 15.55 -17.39 5.09
N LEU A 526 16.17 -18.17 4.19
CA LEU A 526 15.47 -18.96 3.18
C LEU A 526 15.91 -20.42 3.23
N THR A 527 15.11 -21.30 2.65
CA THR A 527 15.53 -22.68 2.43
C THR A 527 16.73 -22.73 1.50
N SER A 528 17.77 -23.46 1.90
CA SER A 528 19.01 -23.62 1.15
C SER A 528 19.32 -25.11 0.91
N ILE A 529 20.20 -25.40 -0.05
CA ILE A 529 20.73 -26.75 -0.26
C ILE A 529 22.20 -26.73 0.17
N VAL A 530 22.52 -27.45 1.25
CA VAL A 530 23.89 -27.56 1.77
C VAL A 530 24.31 -29.02 1.66
N SER A 531 25.36 -29.29 0.88
CA SER A 531 25.88 -30.65 0.63
C SER A 531 24.81 -31.66 0.18
N GLY A 532 23.84 -31.21 -0.63
CA GLY A 532 22.74 -32.04 -1.13
C GLY A 532 21.56 -32.23 -0.18
N ALA A 533 21.60 -31.69 1.04
CA ALA A 533 20.49 -31.70 1.99
C ALA A 533 19.73 -30.37 1.98
N THR A 534 18.39 -30.43 2.01
CA THR A 534 17.53 -29.25 2.18
C THR A 534 17.57 -28.77 3.62
N VAL A 535 18.05 -27.54 3.83
CA VAL A 535 18.09 -26.88 5.13
C VAL A 535 17.02 -25.79 5.16
N VAL A 536 16.03 -25.92 6.05
CA VAL A 536 14.98 -24.91 6.25
C VAL A 536 15.42 -23.96 7.37
N ASP A 537 16.06 -22.86 6.98
CA ASP A 537 16.60 -21.87 7.91
C ASP A 537 15.53 -20.93 8.49
N ARG A 538 14.39 -20.80 7.81
CA ARG A 538 13.27 -19.96 8.26
C ARG A 538 12.40 -20.68 9.29
N LYS A 539 12.15 -20.05 10.44
CA LYS A 539 11.25 -20.58 11.47
C LYS A 539 9.86 -19.96 11.33
N LEU A 540 9.02 -20.61 10.53
CA LEU A 540 7.64 -20.19 10.30
C LEU A 540 6.68 -20.97 11.19
N LEU A 541 5.79 -20.27 11.90
CA LEU A 541 4.84 -20.82 12.86
C LEU A 541 3.40 -20.50 12.45
N THR A 542 2.45 -21.37 12.77
CA THR A 542 1.01 -21.13 12.56
C THR A 542 0.18 -21.79 13.66
N ASN A 543 -1.02 -21.30 13.94
CA ASN A 543 -1.99 -21.98 14.79
C ASN A 543 -2.93 -22.89 13.99
N ARG A 544 -2.64 -23.15 12.71
CA ARG A 544 -3.40 -24.06 11.85
C ARG A 544 -3.18 -25.53 12.23
N VAL A 545 -4.27 -26.29 12.24
CA VAL A 545 -4.28 -27.74 12.44
C VAL A 545 -4.88 -28.41 11.21
N VAL A 546 -4.19 -29.42 10.69
CA VAL A 546 -4.61 -30.22 9.53
C VAL A 546 -4.84 -31.65 9.99
N ALA A 547 -6.09 -32.13 9.91
CA ALA A 547 -6.45 -33.50 10.24
C ALA A 547 -5.93 -34.47 9.17
N SER A 548 -5.88 -35.77 9.49
CA SER A 548 -5.43 -36.81 8.55
C SER A 548 -6.23 -36.84 7.23
N GLY A 549 -7.51 -36.49 7.27
CA GLY A 549 -8.37 -36.38 6.08
C GLY A 549 -8.23 -35.07 5.29
N GLY A 550 -7.35 -34.16 5.68
CA GLY A 550 -7.15 -32.85 5.03
C GLY A 550 -8.11 -31.76 5.50
N ALA A 551 -9.01 -32.05 6.45
CA ALA A 551 -9.84 -31.04 7.09
C ALA A 551 -8.97 -30.09 7.93
N VAL A 552 -9.23 -28.80 7.84
CA VAL A 552 -8.42 -27.75 8.45
C VAL A 552 -9.21 -26.99 9.49
N SER A 553 -8.54 -26.61 10.56
CA SER A 553 -9.14 -25.91 11.70
C SER A 553 -8.11 -25.04 12.40
N GLU A 554 -8.62 -24.21 13.30
CA GLU A 554 -7.84 -23.39 14.20
C GLU A 554 -7.46 -24.18 15.46
N GLY A 555 -6.20 -24.08 15.88
CA GLY A 555 -5.65 -24.71 17.07
C GLY A 555 -5.27 -23.73 18.16
N THR A 556 -5.09 -24.24 19.37
CA THR A 556 -4.68 -23.48 20.56
C THR A 556 -3.16 -23.45 20.77
N THR A 557 -2.39 -24.12 19.91
CA THR A 557 -0.93 -24.20 19.97
C THR A 557 -0.31 -23.85 18.63
N LEU A 558 0.95 -23.40 18.64
CA LEU A 558 1.69 -23.14 17.41
C LEU A 558 2.34 -24.41 16.86
N THR A 559 2.22 -24.62 15.56
CA THR A 559 2.89 -25.66 14.77
C THR A 559 3.93 -25.01 13.86
N ARG A 560 5.06 -25.69 13.65
CA ARG A 560 6.10 -25.23 12.72
C ARG A 560 5.76 -25.68 11.30
N ILE A 561 5.86 -24.75 10.35
CA ILE A 561 5.81 -25.04 8.92
C ILE A 561 7.24 -25.37 8.47
N GLY A 562 7.48 -26.64 8.14
CA GLY A 562 8.71 -27.15 7.53
C GLY A 562 8.48 -27.63 6.09
N SER A 563 9.53 -28.19 5.47
CA SER A 563 9.43 -28.78 4.12
C SER A 563 8.49 -29.99 4.07
N ASP A 564 8.33 -30.67 5.20
CA ASP A 564 7.45 -31.81 5.44
C ASP A 564 6.03 -31.42 5.91
N TYR A 565 5.73 -30.12 5.98
CA TYR A 565 4.44 -29.64 6.48
C TYR A 565 3.26 -30.25 5.70
N ALA A 566 2.30 -30.80 6.46
CA ALA A 566 1.01 -31.40 6.10
C ALA A 566 0.76 -31.54 4.59
N THR A 567 1.20 -32.65 4.00
CA THR A 567 1.12 -32.90 2.55
C THR A 567 -0.31 -32.88 2.00
N ASN A 568 -1.30 -33.07 2.85
CA ASN A 568 -2.73 -33.07 2.53
C ASN A 568 -3.42 -31.71 2.75
N ASP A 569 -2.70 -30.66 3.16
CA ASP A 569 -3.28 -29.33 3.31
C ASP A 569 -3.62 -28.73 1.93
N PRO A 570 -4.89 -28.34 1.67
CA PRO A 570 -5.31 -27.75 0.39
C PRO A 570 -4.52 -26.49 -0.01
N LYS A 571 -3.92 -25.79 0.96
CA LYS A 571 -3.16 -24.54 0.74
C LYS A 571 -1.64 -24.73 0.77
N ARG A 572 -1.17 -25.98 0.87
CA ARG A 572 0.26 -26.29 1.03
C ARG A 572 1.15 -25.63 -0.03
N SER A 573 0.73 -25.64 -1.29
CA SER A 573 1.53 -25.09 -2.40
C SER A 573 1.88 -23.62 -2.17
N ASP A 574 0.92 -22.84 -1.67
CA ASP A 574 1.09 -21.42 -1.40
C ASP A 574 1.92 -21.21 -0.12
N ILE A 575 1.63 -21.97 0.94
CA ILE A 575 2.33 -21.88 2.23
C ILE A 575 3.84 -22.14 2.08
N ILE A 576 4.23 -23.18 1.34
CA ILE A 576 5.64 -23.57 1.19
C ILE A 576 6.45 -22.49 0.47
N GLN A 577 5.83 -21.62 -0.33
CA GLN A 577 6.54 -20.52 -1.00
C GLN A 577 7.12 -19.50 -0.01
N LEU A 578 6.51 -19.31 1.17
CA LEU A 578 7.08 -18.47 2.23
C LEU A 578 8.46 -18.94 2.69
N LEU A 579 8.77 -20.24 2.59
CA LEU A 579 10.08 -20.76 2.98
C LEU A 579 11.17 -20.46 1.93
N ASN A 580 10.79 -20.11 0.70
CA ASN A 580 11.69 -20.04 -0.45
C ASN A 580 11.80 -18.63 -1.04
N LEU A 581 10.79 -17.77 -0.85
CA LEU A 581 10.74 -16.44 -1.44
C LEU A 581 11.38 -15.39 -0.52
N ARG A 582 12.33 -14.62 -1.07
CA ARG A 582 12.90 -13.43 -0.42
C ARG A 582 11.94 -12.25 -0.49
N GLN A 583 10.82 -12.35 0.20
CA GLN A 583 9.75 -11.37 0.12
C GLN A 583 9.11 -11.11 1.48
N ILE A 584 8.78 -9.85 1.67
CA ILE A 584 7.95 -9.37 2.77
C ILE A 584 6.83 -8.56 2.11
N GLY A 585 5.59 -8.68 2.59
CA GLY A 585 4.51 -7.78 2.17
C GLY A 585 4.79 -6.35 2.64
N ALA A 586 4.04 -5.37 2.13
CA ALA A 586 4.13 -3.99 2.58
C ALA A 586 4.00 -3.90 4.12
N VAL A 587 4.90 -3.15 4.74
CA VAL A 587 4.83 -2.78 6.16
C VAL A 587 4.12 -1.43 6.22
N MET A 588 2.81 -1.43 5.96
CA MET A 588 2.10 -0.18 5.65
C MET A 588 1.63 0.55 6.90
N HIS A 589 1.02 -0.16 7.85
CA HIS A 589 0.42 0.42 9.08
C HIS A 589 0.97 -0.19 10.36
N SER A 590 1.89 -1.14 10.23
CA SER A 590 2.53 -1.72 11.39
C SER A 590 3.35 -0.64 12.11
N SER A 591 3.31 -0.67 13.44
CA SER A 591 4.15 0.16 14.31
C SER A 591 5.15 -0.76 15.01
N PRO A 592 6.36 -0.95 14.46
CA PRO A 592 7.37 -1.86 15.01
C PRO A 592 7.57 -1.72 16.52
N LEU A 593 7.52 -2.85 17.24
CA LEU A 593 7.72 -2.89 18.69
C LEU A 593 9.10 -3.43 19.03
N LEU A 594 9.81 -2.75 19.93
CA LEU A 594 11.00 -3.29 20.56
C LEU A 594 10.63 -4.31 21.65
N LEU A 595 11.29 -5.46 21.61
CA LEU A 595 11.23 -6.51 22.62
C LEU A 595 12.64 -6.72 23.16
N SER A 596 12.84 -6.59 24.46
CA SER A 596 14.13 -6.87 25.09
C SER A 596 13.96 -8.07 26.01
N ASN A 597 14.55 -9.21 25.66
CA ASN A 597 14.40 -10.42 26.48
C ASN A 597 15.42 -10.49 27.62
N GLU A 598 16.56 -9.84 27.46
CA GLU A 598 17.65 -9.85 28.43
C GLU A 598 18.47 -8.57 28.36
N GLY A 599 19.06 -8.17 29.47
CA GLY A 599 20.08 -7.14 29.52
C GLY A 599 20.58 -6.87 30.93
N LYS A 600 21.81 -6.38 31.04
CA LYS A 600 22.43 -6.06 32.32
C LYS A 600 22.44 -4.55 32.52
N MET A 601 21.74 -4.09 33.56
CA MET A 601 21.71 -2.68 33.94
C MET A 601 22.97 -2.30 34.73
N THR A 602 23.60 -1.19 34.36
CA THR A 602 24.75 -0.60 35.06
C THR A 602 24.49 0.87 35.32
N TYR A 603 25.09 1.43 36.37
CA TYR A 603 25.05 2.87 36.63
C TYR A 603 26.44 3.45 36.45
N ASN A 604 26.60 4.40 35.55
CA ASN A 604 27.84 5.09 35.33
C ASN A 604 27.89 6.32 36.24
N ALA A 605 28.68 6.22 37.31
CA ALA A 605 28.78 7.27 38.32
C ALA A 605 29.42 8.57 37.79
N SER A 606 30.15 8.53 36.68
CA SER A 606 30.79 9.71 36.10
C SER A 606 29.83 10.53 35.23
N THR A 607 28.93 9.87 34.51
CA THR A 607 27.91 10.50 33.66
C THR A 607 26.56 10.65 34.37
N GLU A 608 26.42 10.05 35.55
CA GLU A 608 25.17 9.94 36.31
C GLU A 608 24.03 9.25 35.54
N THR A 609 24.36 8.40 34.56
CA THR A 609 23.39 7.73 33.69
C THR A 609 23.23 6.23 33.99
N LEU A 610 22.01 5.73 33.76
CA LEU A 610 21.70 4.29 33.73
C LEU A 610 22.03 3.75 32.34
N GLU A 611 22.93 2.77 32.28
CA GLU A 611 23.35 2.10 31.05
C GLU A 611 22.84 0.65 31.02
N SER A 612 22.85 0.04 29.83
CA SER A 612 22.52 -1.37 29.66
C SER A 612 23.49 -2.04 28.68
N THR A 613 23.93 -3.26 29.01
CA THR A 613 24.89 -4.04 28.21
C THR A 613 24.37 -5.47 27.99
N ASN A 614 24.97 -6.18 27.02
CA ASN A 614 24.64 -7.58 26.69
C ASN A 614 23.14 -7.80 26.47
N ARG A 615 22.51 -6.91 25.70
CA ARG A 615 21.08 -6.94 25.47
C ARG A 615 20.71 -8.00 24.42
N GLU A 616 19.59 -8.65 24.64
CA GLU A 616 18.90 -9.45 23.63
C GLU A 616 17.66 -8.71 23.13
N ASP A 617 17.86 -7.89 22.10
CA ASP A 617 16.82 -7.04 21.53
C ASP A 617 16.29 -7.56 20.19
N TYR A 618 14.98 -7.47 20.04
CA TYR A 618 14.22 -7.89 18.88
C TYR A 618 13.20 -6.84 18.50
N VAL A 619 12.78 -6.85 17.23
CA VAL A 619 11.68 -6.01 16.74
C VAL A 619 10.57 -6.88 16.18
N LEU A 620 9.34 -6.59 16.59
CA LEU A 620 8.12 -7.24 16.11
C LEU A 620 7.34 -6.30 15.19
N PHE A 621 6.95 -6.78 14.01
CA PHE A 621 6.15 -6.02 13.05
C PHE A 621 5.32 -6.94 12.16
N GLY A 622 4.19 -6.45 11.68
CA GLY A 622 3.29 -7.15 10.77
C GLY A 622 3.40 -6.65 9.33
N SER A 623 2.87 -7.43 8.39
CA SER A 623 2.85 -7.10 6.96
C SER A 623 1.52 -7.46 6.28
N THR A 624 1.22 -6.80 5.16
CA THR A 624 -0.01 -7.01 4.37
C THR A 624 -0.16 -8.44 3.83
N GLN A 625 0.93 -9.21 3.73
CA GLN A 625 0.87 -10.62 3.34
C GLN A 625 0.21 -11.52 4.42
N GLY A 626 -0.01 -11.01 5.64
CA GLY A 626 -0.62 -11.77 6.74
C GLY A 626 0.39 -12.44 7.65
N VAL A 627 1.60 -11.90 7.75
CA VAL A 627 2.71 -12.48 8.51
C VAL A 627 3.20 -11.48 9.56
N LEU A 628 3.38 -11.97 10.79
CA LEU A 628 3.99 -11.26 11.91
C LEU A 628 5.44 -11.71 12.03
N HIS A 629 6.37 -10.78 11.91
CA HIS A 629 7.81 -11.01 11.88
C HIS A 629 8.44 -10.61 13.21
N VAL A 630 9.43 -11.36 13.68
CA VAL A 630 10.32 -10.97 14.78
C VAL A 630 11.77 -11.07 14.32
N VAL A 631 12.50 -9.97 14.38
CA VAL A 631 13.88 -9.84 13.85
C VAL A 631 14.85 -9.37 14.93
N LYS A 632 16.15 -9.66 14.79
CA LYS A 632 17.18 -9.14 15.71
C LYS A 632 17.51 -7.66 15.45
N VAL A 633 17.70 -6.89 16.53
CA VAL A 633 17.94 -5.44 16.47
C VAL A 633 19.37 -5.04 16.16
N ALA A 634 20.36 -5.83 16.60
CA ALA A 634 21.78 -5.47 16.51
C ALA A 634 22.17 -4.92 15.13
N ASP A 635 23.07 -3.93 15.09
CA ASP A 635 23.59 -3.41 13.83
C ASP A 635 24.40 -4.50 13.13
N TYR A 636 24.21 -4.69 11.82
CA TYR A 636 24.92 -5.72 11.08
C TYR A 636 26.44 -5.49 11.16
N SER A 637 27.15 -6.47 11.69
CA SER A 637 28.61 -6.53 11.70
C SER A 637 29.12 -7.93 11.37
N GLU A 638 30.27 -7.99 10.70
CA GLU A 638 30.98 -9.21 10.38
C GLU A 638 32.26 -9.31 11.22
N THR A 639 32.55 -10.50 11.71
CA THR A 639 33.81 -10.86 12.36
C THR A 639 34.47 -11.98 11.57
N THR A 640 35.76 -11.84 11.32
CA THR A 640 36.58 -12.90 10.73
C THR A 640 37.36 -13.57 11.85
N ASP A 641 37.22 -14.88 12.01
CA ASP A 641 38.01 -15.63 12.98
C ASP A 641 39.48 -15.79 12.53
N SER A 642 40.32 -16.37 13.39
CA SER A 642 41.73 -16.61 13.09
C SER A 642 41.97 -17.56 11.90
N ASP A 643 40.96 -18.33 11.52
CA ASP A 643 40.99 -19.32 10.44
C ASP A 643 40.45 -18.74 9.12
N GLY A 644 40.01 -17.47 9.11
CA GLY A 644 39.48 -16.78 7.94
C GLY A 644 37.98 -16.98 7.70
N ASN A 645 37.25 -17.61 8.62
CA ASN A 645 35.80 -17.76 8.50
C ASN A 645 35.10 -16.46 8.91
N VAL A 646 34.21 -15.98 8.04
CA VAL A 646 33.39 -14.80 8.32
C VAL A 646 32.08 -15.23 8.97
N THR A 647 31.80 -14.69 10.15
CA THR A 647 30.49 -14.81 10.83
C THR A 647 29.89 -13.42 11.00
N ASN A 648 28.57 -13.32 11.10
CA ASN A 648 27.90 -12.06 11.41
C ASN A 648 27.09 -12.17 12.69
N ASN A 649 26.80 -11.01 13.29
CA ASN A 649 25.99 -10.92 14.50
C ASN A 649 24.47 -11.04 14.24
N ALA A 650 24.06 -11.35 13.01
CA ALA A 650 22.69 -11.56 12.56
C ALA A 650 21.76 -10.34 12.72
N GLY A 651 22.29 -9.12 12.67
CA GLY A 651 21.48 -7.89 12.64
C GLY A 651 20.44 -7.90 11.52
N GLY A 652 19.18 -7.62 11.84
CA GLY A 652 18.05 -7.64 10.89
C GLY A 652 17.54 -9.02 10.50
N LYS A 653 18.17 -10.10 10.97
CA LYS A 653 17.76 -11.49 10.66
C LYS A 653 16.44 -11.83 11.37
N GLU A 654 15.50 -12.41 10.62
CA GLU A 654 14.26 -12.97 11.16
C GLU A 654 14.55 -14.18 12.07
N VAL A 655 14.07 -14.11 13.31
CA VAL A 655 14.21 -15.15 14.34
C VAL A 655 13.07 -16.16 14.22
N PHE A 656 11.86 -15.66 14.03
CA PHE A 656 10.70 -16.45 13.62
C PHE A 656 9.65 -15.54 12.96
N ALA A 657 8.70 -16.17 12.26
CA ALA A 657 7.50 -15.53 11.76
C ALA A 657 6.26 -16.33 12.15
N PHE A 658 5.13 -15.65 12.38
CA PHE A 658 3.83 -16.24 12.69
C PHE A 658 2.81 -15.90 11.60
N VAL A 659 2.09 -16.93 11.13
CA VAL A 659 1.03 -16.83 10.13
C VAL A 659 -0.26 -17.41 10.73
N PRO A 660 -1.25 -16.57 11.06
CA PRO A 660 -2.52 -17.03 11.60
C PRO A 660 -3.27 -17.95 10.64
N HIS A 661 -4.01 -18.91 11.20
CA HIS A 661 -4.89 -19.81 10.46
C HIS A 661 -5.81 -19.03 9.51
N GLU A 662 -6.44 -17.96 9.99
CA GLU A 662 -7.36 -17.17 9.19
C GLU A 662 -6.70 -16.43 8.02
N MET A 663 -5.42 -16.06 8.14
CA MET A 663 -4.67 -15.43 7.03
C MET A 663 -4.39 -16.44 5.93
N ILE A 664 -4.06 -17.68 6.31
CA ILE A 664 -3.88 -18.79 5.36
C ILE A 664 -5.20 -19.07 4.63
N GLU A 665 -6.32 -19.11 5.35
CA GLU A 665 -7.64 -19.38 4.75
C GLU A 665 -8.08 -18.28 3.79
N LYS A 666 -7.98 -17.01 4.21
CA LYS A 666 -8.49 -15.86 3.45
C LYS A 666 -7.58 -15.48 2.27
N GLN A 667 -6.26 -15.54 2.46
CA GLN A 667 -5.32 -14.89 1.54
C GLN A 667 -3.99 -15.63 1.32
N SER A 668 -3.99 -16.96 1.26
CA SER A 668 -2.78 -17.76 0.95
C SER A 668 -2.04 -17.28 -0.30
N LYS A 669 -2.74 -16.68 -1.27
CA LYS A 669 -2.13 -16.12 -2.49
C LYS A 669 -1.19 -14.93 -2.24
N ALA A 670 -1.28 -14.28 -1.08
CA ALA A 670 -0.33 -13.25 -0.68
C ALA A 670 1.08 -13.80 -0.36
N PHE A 671 1.23 -15.13 -0.27
CA PHE A 671 2.52 -15.80 -0.03
C PHE A 671 3.33 -16.04 -1.31
N LEU A 672 2.75 -15.71 -2.45
CA LEU A 672 3.33 -15.85 -3.78
C LEU A 672 4.01 -14.55 -4.22
N THR A 673 4.70 -14.56 -5.36
CA THR A 673 5.21 -13.33 -5.95
C THR A 673 4.04 -12.43 -6.40
N PRO A 674 4.16 -11.08 -6.35
CA PRO A 674 3.05 -10.16 -6.60
C PRO A 674 2.36 -10.39 -7.94
N ASP A 675 3.15 -10.73 -8.96
CA ASP A 675 2.72 -11.03 -10.32
C ASP A 675 1.81 -12.27 -10.40
N GLN A 676 1.68 -13.08 -9.34
CA GLN A 676 0.77 -14.23 -9.29
C GLN A 676 -0.63 -13.90 -8.74
N SER A 677 -0.93 -12.63 -8.48
CA SER A 677 -2.24 -12.16 -7.99
C SER A 677 -2.93 -11.22 -9.01
N THR A 678 -4.26 -11.17 -9.03
CA THR A 678 -5.03 -10.29 -9.93
C THR A 678 -6.21 -9.67 -9.20
N GLY A 679 -6.55 -8.43 -9.53
CA GLY A 679 -7.62 -7.69 -8.84
C GLY A 679 -7.20 -6.31 -8.35
N GLY A 680 -5.91 -5.96 -8.50
CA GLY A 680 -5.35 -4.65 -8.23
C GLY A 680 -5.61 -4.12 -6.82
N MET A 681 -5.55 -2.81 -6.68
CA MET A 681 -5.77 -2.08 -5.42
C MET A 681 -7.20 -2.25 -4.87
N ALA A 682 -8.18 -2.52 -5.74
CA ALA A 682 -9.56 -2.75 -5.31
C ALA A 682 -9.71 -4.02 -4.47
N ASN A 683 -8.77 -4.98 -4.62
CA ASN A 683 -8.74 -6.22 -3.85
C ASN A 683 -7.36 -6.45 -3.23
N LEU A 684 -6.69 -5.37 -2.78
CA LEU A 684 -5.39 -5.48 -2.13
C LEU A 684 -5.50 -6.40 -0.90
N PHE A 685 -4.48 -7.22 -0.67
CA PHE A 685 -4.40 -8.04 0.54
C PHE A 685 -4.18 -7.16 1.77
N TYR A 686 -5.00 -7.38 2.79
CA TYR A 686 -4.86 -6.78 4.11
C TYR A 686 -4.58 -7.90 5.11
N GLY A 687 -3.37 -7.89 5.64
CA GLY A 687 -2.83 -8.98 6.45
C GLY A 687 -2.83 -8.68 7.94
N ILE A 688 -1.64 -8.69 8.54
CA ILE A 688 -1.44 -8.27 9.92
C ILE A 688 -0.83 -6.88 9.87
N ASP A 689 -1.67 -5.86 9.79
CA ASP A 689 -1.28 -4.46 9.67
C ASP A 689 -1.71 -3.61 10.88
N ALA A 690 -2.55 -4.14 11.79
CA ALA A 690 -2.87 -3.49 13.05
C ALA A 690 -1.61 -3.29 13.94
N PRO A 691 -1.56 -2.24 14.78
CA PRO A 691 -0.50 -2.13 15.77
C PRO A 691 -0.68 -3.14 16.90
N TRP A 692 0.47 -3.54 17.44
CA TRP A 692 0.58 -4.48 18.55
C TRP A 692 0.95 -3.75 19.84
N THR A 693 0.76 -4.40 20.97
CA THR A 693 1.20 -3.97 22.29
C THR A 693 2.02 -5.05 22.95
N VAL A 694 3.05 -4.64 23.70
CA VAL A 694 3.92 -5.51 24.47
C VAL A 694 3.74 -5.29 25.97
N TYR A 695 3.77 -6.38 26.74
CA TYR A 695 3.84 -6.39 28.19
C TYR A 695 5.04 -7.24 28.65
N SER A 696 6.03 -6.59 29.27
CA SER A 696 7.25 -7.23 29.77
C SER A 696 7.32 -7.19 31.29
N GLU A 697 7.69 -8.32 31.91
CA GLU A 697 8.08 -8.41 33.31
C GLU A 697 9.50 -9.00 33.38
N TYR A 698 10.42 -8.28 34.00
CA TYR A 698 11.81 -8.71 34.15
C TYR A 698 12.07 -9.30 35.53
N VAL A 699 12.85 -10.37 35.57
CA VAL A 699 13.34 -11.00 36.80
C VAL A 699 14.87 -11.10 36.77
N PRO A 700 15.56 -10.95 37.91
CA PRO A 700 17.01 -11.02 37.96
C PRO A 700 17.52 -12.46 37.91
N LYS A 701 18.58 -12.69 37.14
CA LYS A 701 19.47 -13.86 37.20
C LYS A 701 20.46 -13.74 38.38
N LEU A 702 21.26 -14.79 38.61
CA LEU A 702 22.25 -14.85 39.69
C LEU A 702 23.36 -13.79 39.54
N ASP A 703 23.71 -13.43 38.32
CA ASP A 703 24.77 -12.48 37.94
C ASP A 703 24.30 -11.01 37.88
N GLY A 704 23.04 -10.76 38.24
CA GLY A 704 22.41 -9.44 38.19
C GLY A 704 21.79 -9.07 36.84
N THR A 705 21.91 -9.91 35.82
CA THR A 705 21.27 -9.68 34.52
C THR A 705 19.74 -9.81 34.63
N LEU A 706 18.99 -8.92 33.99
CA LEU A 706 17.53 -8.96 33.97
C LEU A 706 17.06 -9.77 32.77
N THR A 707 16.07 -10.65 32.95
CA THR A 707 15.50 -11.47 31.88
C THR A 707 13.99 -11.57 31.99
N VAL A 708 13.32 -11.71 30.84
CA VAL A 708 11.88 -12.04 30.77
C VAL A 708 11.61 -13.55 30.83
N GLY A 709 12.65 -14.37 30.87
CA GLY A 709 12.56 -15.82 31.02
C GLY A 709 12.61 -16.26 32.49
N THR A 710 13.28 -17.38 32.75
CA THR A 710 13.49 -17.88 34.11
C THR A 710 14.66 -17.15 34.78
N GLY A 711 14.39 -16.53 35.93
CA GLY A 711 15.37 -15.86 36.78
C GLY A 711 15.95 -16.77 37.85
N LYS A 712 16.55 -16.15 38.88
CA LYS A 712 17.14 -16.87 40.01
C LYS A 712 16.09 -17.59 40.85
N THR A 713 16.49 -18.69 41.49
CA THR A 713 15.70 -19.37 42.52
C THR A 713 15.77 -18.62 43.85
N ILE A 714 14.61 -18.40 44.45
CA ILE A 714 14.45 -17.80 45.78
C ILE A 714 13.70 -18.77 46.70
N THR A 715 13.84 -18.60 48.01
CA THR A 715 13.03 -19.34 48.99
C THR A 715 11.92 -18.44 49.51
N VAL A 716 10.67 -18.85 49.30
CA VAL A 716 9.46 -18.20 49.82
C VAL A 716 8.76 -19.21 50.74
N ASP A 717 8.57 -18.84 52.00
CA ASP A 717 7.91 -19.69 53.01
C ASP A 717 8.50 -21.10 53.12
N GLY A 718 9.82 -21.22 52.99
CA GLY A 718 10.55 -22.50 53.06
C GLY A 718 10.52 -23.34 51.78
N SER A 719 9.84 -22.87 50.72
CA SER A 719 9.80 -23.51 49.40
C SER A 719 10.68 -22.78 48.40
N SER A 720 11.53 -23.52 47.68
CA SER A 720 12.35 -22.97 46.58
C SER A 720 11.50 -22.78 45.32
N THR A 721 11.47 -21.56 44.80
CA THR A 721 10.77 -21.20 43.56
C THR A 721 11.64 -20.35 42.66
N SER A 722 11.65 -20.63 41.36
CA SER A 722 12.35 -19.80 40.37
C SER A 722 11.47 -18.64 39.95
N LEU A 723 12.03 -17.43 40.00
CA LEU A 723 11.35 -16.25 39.48
C LEU A 723 11.08 -16.43 37.98
N GLN A 724 9.90 -16.03 37.52
CA GLN A 724 9.51 -16.08 36.11
C GLN A 724 9.19 -14.67 35.63
N GLY A 725 9.84 -14.24 34.56
CA GLY A 725 9.49 -13.05 33.82
C GLY A 725 8.36 -13.31 32.82
N LYS A 726 8.04 -12.30 32.02
CA LYS A 726 7.03 -12.37 30.96
C LYS A 726 7.43 -11.49 29.79
N GLN A 727 7.07 -11.93 28.59
CA GLN A 727 7.16 -11.15 27.36
C GLN A 727 5.93 -11.47 26.52
N LEU A 728 4.83 -10.80 26.80
CA LEU A 728 3.54 -11.05 26.16
C LEU A 728 3.27 -9.98 25.11
N VAL A 729 2.82 -10.39 23.93
CA VAL A 729 2.45 -9.45 22.86
C VAL A 729 1.02 -9.68 22.43
N TYR A 730 0.31 -8.59 22.14
CA TYR A 730 -1.13 -8.58 21.85
C TYR A 730 -1.37 -7.74 20.60
N GLY A 731 -2.19 -8.21 19.66
CA GLY A 731 -2.50 -7.43 18.46
C GLY A 731 -3.66 -7.95 17.66
N GLY A 732 -4.21 -7.07 16.83
CA GLY A 732 -5.29 -7.37 15.89
C GLY A 732 -4.79 -7.58 14.47
N LEU A 733 -5.73 -7.56 13.55
CA LEU A 733 -5.55 -7.72 12.10
C LEU A 733 -6.08 -6.54 11.29
N ARG A 734 -6.78 -5.58 11.92
CA ARG A 734 -7.41 -4.44 11.24
C ARG A 734 -8.23 -4.91 10.02
N MET A 735 -7.92 -4.49 8.79
CA MET A 735 -8.68 -4.88 7.59
C MET A 735 -8.52 -6.36 7.22
N GLY A 736 -7.51 -7.06 7.78
CA GLY A 736 -7.38 -8.52 7.63
C GLY A 736 -8.43 -9.31 8.43
N GLY A 737 -9.04 -8.72 9.45
CA GLY A 737 -10.10 -9.40 10.21
C GLY A 737 -10.45 -8.83 11.58
N ARG A 738 -11.32 -9.56 12.27
CA ARG A 738 -11.95 -9.15 13.54
C ARG A 738 -11.18 -9.66 14.77
N SER A 739 -10.22 -10.56 14.56
CA SER A 739 -9.55 -11.28 15.63
C SER A 739 -8.49 -10.47 16.38
N TYR A 740 -8.27 -10.84 17.65
CA TYR A 740 -7.09 -10.45 18.41
C TYR A 740 -6.30 -11.68 18.84
N TYR A 741 -4.97 -11.60 18.78
CA TYR A 741 -4.04 -12.66 19.17
C TYR A 741 -3.16 -12.23 20.34
N ALA A 742 -2.80 -13.19 21.18
CA ALA A 742 -1.78 -13.01 22.20
C ALA A 742 -0.70 -14.10 22.09
N LEU A 743 0.57 -13.71 22.06
CA LEU A 743 1.72 -14.62 22.02
C LEU A 743 2.61 -14.45 23.26
N ASP A 744 3.20 -15.55 23.72
CA ASP A 744 4.26 -15.57 24.72
C ASP A 744 5.62 -15.72 24.03
N LEU A 745 6.42 -14.67 24.16
CA LEU A 745 7.75 -14.54 23.55
C LEU A 745 8.86 -14.54 24.59
N SER A 746 8.59 -15.01 25.82
CA SER A 746 9.61 -15.12 26.87
C SER A 746 10.77 -16.02 26.46
N ASN A 747 10.51 -16.96 25.53
CA ASN A 747 11.50 -17.76 24.86
C ASN A 747 11.35 -17.67 23.32
N MET A 748 12.24 -16.93 22.66
CA MET A 748 12.23 -16.75 21.19
C MET A 748 12.50 -18.06 20.42
N SER A 749 13.13 -19.06 21.04
CA SER A 749 13.34 -20.39 20.47
C SER A 749 12.08 -21.26 20.53
N THR A 750 11.12 -20.98 21.41
CA THR A 750 9.83 -21.69 21.49
C THR A 750 8.66 -20.73 21.78
N PRO A 751 8.31 -19.82 20.85
CA PRO A 751 7.13 -18.95 21.00
C PRO A 751 5.87 -19.79 21.17
N ALA A 752 4.92 -19.28 21.95
CA ALA A 752 3.64 -19.95 22.18
C ALA A 752 2.45 -19.03 21.93
N LEU A 753 1.36 -19.59 21.42
CA LEU A 753 0.06 -18.91 21.41
C LEU A 753 -0.49 -18.94 22.84
N LYS A 754 -0.82 -17.77 23.40
CA LYS A 754 -1.50 -17.67 24.69
C LYS A 754 -3.00 -17.89 24.52
N PHE A 755 -3.59 -17.09 23.66
CA PHE A 755 -5.00 -17.17 23.29
C PHE A 755 -5.25 -16.43 21.99
N HIS A 756 -6.44 -16.64 21.46
CA HIS A 756 -6.98 -15.96 20.30
C HIS A 756 -8.45 -15.64 20.59
N ILE A 757 -8.84 -14.40 20.35
CA ILE A 757 -10.22 -13.94 20.46
C ILE A 757 -10.76 -13.86 19.04
N ASN A 758 -11.80 -14.66 18.76
CA ASN A 758 -12.39 -14.78 17.43
C ASN A 758 -13.88 -14.34 17.44
N PRO A 759 -14.17 -13.08 17.06
CA PRO A 759 -15.55 -12.60 16.89
C PRO A 759 -16.30 -13.36 15.77
N THR A 760 -17.07 -14.37 16.15
CA THR A 760 -17.91 -15.16 15.23
C THR A 760 -19.37 -15.20 15.69
N GLY A 761 -20.26 -15.54 14.75
CA GLY A 761 -21.71 -15.57 14.99
C GLY A 761 -22.36 -14.18 15.03
N GLU A 762 -23.68 -14.18 15.18
CA GLU A 762 -24.47 -12.94 15.28
C GLU A 762 -24.32 -12.29 16.66
N GLY A 763 -24.26 -10.97 16.68
CA GLY A 763 -24.22 -10.18 17.91
C GLY A 763 -25.50 -10.31 18.71
N SER A 764 -25.38 -10.62 19.99
CA SER A 764 -26.50 -10.65 20.93
C SER A 764 -26.04 -10.39 22.37
N ALA A 765 -26.97 -10.25 23.31
CA ALA A 765 -26.62 -10.10 24.73
C ALA A 765 -25.86 -11.32 25.30
N THR A 766 -26.06 -12.51 24.73
CA THR A 766 -25.36 -13.75 25.12
C THR A 766 -24.13 -14.02 24.25
N ASN A 767 -23.97 -13.34 23.12
CA ASN A 767 -22.77 -13.31 22.30
C ASN A 767 -22.32 -11.86 22.00
N PRO A 768 -21.76 -11.14 22.99
CA PRO A 768 -21.33 -9.76 22.79
C PRO A 768 -20.25 -9.62 21.71
N LEU A 769 -19.39 -10.63 21.54
CA LEU A 769 -18.30 -10.61 20.56
C LEU A 769 -18.83 -10.54 19.12
N GLY A 770 -20.04 -11.03 18.85
CA GLY A 770 -20.66 -10.90 17.53
C GLY A 770 -20.86 -9.45 17.08
N TYR A 771 -20.85 -8.47 18.00
CA TYR A 771 -20.88 -7.04 17.69
C TYR A 771 -19.52 -6.42 17.40
N MET A 772 -18.40 -7.12 17.56
CA MET A 772 -17.08 -6.54 17.28
C MET A 772 -16.84 -6.43 15.77
N GLY A 773 -16.35 -5.30 15.30
CA GLY A 773 -15.96 -5.11 13.90
C GLY A 773 -14.54 -5.58 13.61
N GLU A 774 -13.95 -5.06 12.55
CA GLU A 774 -12.53 -5.22 12.25
C GLU A 774 -11.65 -4.69 13.40
N SER A 775 -10.56 -5.38 13.66
CA SER A 775 -9.71 -5.18 14.85
C SER A 775 -8.71 -4.04 14.71
N TRP A 776 -9.23 -2.81 14.58
CA TRP A 776 -8.43 -1.58 14.41
C TRP A 776 -7.84 -1.04 15.72
N SER A 777 -8.48 -1.32 16.85
CA SER A 777 -8.08 -0.79 18.16
C SER A 777 -6.78 -1.44 18.64
N LYS A 778 -5.76 -0.63 18.92
CA LYS A 778 -4.54 -1.11 19.57
C LYS A 778 -4.89 -1.62 20.98
N PRO A 779 -4.53 -2.87 21.34
CA PRO A 779 -4.82 -3.38 22.67
C PRO A 779 -4.14 -2.59 23.79
N LYS A 780 -4.90 -2.19 24.82
CA LYS A 780 -4.34 -1.55 26.01
C LYS A 780 -4.28 -2.52 27.18
N ILE A 781 -3.07 -2.88 27.60
CA ILE A 781 -2.85 -3.75 28.77
C ILE A 781 -2.79 -2.90 30.04
N ALA A 782 -3.55 -3.29 31.06
CA ALA A 782 -3.71 -2.56 32.30
C ALA A 782 -3.95 -3.49 33.50
N TRP A 783 -3.80 -2.94 34.70
CA TRP A 783 -4.19 -3.60 35.93
C TRP A 783 -5.45 -2.95 36.50
N ILE A 784 -6.33 -3.77 37.06
CA ILE A 784 -7.55 -3.35 37.76
C ILE A 784 -7.71 -4.18 39.03
N ASN A 785 -8.58 -3.74 39.95
CA ASN A 785 -9.10 -4.60 41.00
C ASN A 785 -10.38 -5.28 40.50
N TRP A 786 -10.32 -6.60 40.32
CA TRP A 786 -11.46 -7.40 39.90
C TRP A 786 -11.79 -8.43 40.97
N ASN A 787 -12.95 -8.27 41.61
CA ASN A 787 -13.42 -9.15 42.69
C ASN A 787 -12.41 -9.28 43.86
N GLY A 788 -11.82 -8.15 44.29
CA GLY A 788 -10.84 -8.10 45.37
C GLY A 788 -9.44 -8.60 45.00
N SER A 789 -9.21 -8.96 43.73
CA SER A 789 -7.93 -9.45 43.23
C SER A 789 -7.38 -8.52 42.16
N ARG A 790 -6.08 -8.24 42.23
CA ARG A 790 -5.37 -7.52 41.17
C ARG A 790 -5.36 -8.36 39.89
N LYS A 791 -5.99 -7.85 38.83
CA LYS A 791 -6.21 -8.57 37.56
C LYS A 791 -5.58 -7.80 36.41
N MET A 792 -4.86 -8.51 35.55
CA MET A 792 -4.31 -7.94 34.31
C MET A 792 -5.36 -8.10 33.21
N VAL A 793 -5.68 -7.01 32.54
CA VAL A 793 -6.75 -6.96 31.54
C VAL A 793 -6.28 -6.29 30.26
N MET A 794 -6.97 -6.61 29.17
CA MET A 794 -6.79 -6.02 27.85
C MET A 794 -8.06 -5.27 27.47
N PHE A 795 -7.95 -3.95 27.30
CA PHE A 795 -9.03 -3.12 26.76
C PHE A 795 -8.86 -2.93 25.25
N VAL A 796 -9.96 -3.07 24.52
CA VAL A 796 -10.06 -2.77 23.08
C VAL A 796 -11.39 -2.08 22.76
N GLY A 797 -11.37 -1.20 21.77
CA GLY A 797 -12.58 -0.68 21.15
C GLY A 797 -13.32 -1.76 20.37
N GLY A 798 -14.62 -1.54 20.13
CA GLY A 798 -15.47 -2.50 19.45
C GLY A 798 -15.08 -2.77 17.99
N GLY A 799 -14.27 -1.90 17.37
CA GLY A 799 -13.72 -2.12 16.03
C GLY A 799 -14.41 -1.33 14.91
N TYR A 800 -13.90 -1.49 13.70
CA TYR A 800 -14.38 -0.78 12.51
C TYR A 800 -15.49 -1.56 11.81
N ASP A 801 -16.54 -0.86 11.39
CA ASP A 801 -17.63 -1.44 10.60
C ASP A 801 -17.48 -1.02 9.13
N ALA A 802 -16.93 -1.92 8.32
CA ALA A 802 -16.78 -1.78 6.87
C ALA A 802 -18.05 -2.20 6.09
N GLY A 803 -19.18 -2.40 6.79
CA GLY A 803 -20.46 -2.79 6.21
C GLY A 803 -20.68 -4.30 6.11
N GLY A 804 -21.84 -4.68 5.57
CA GLY A 804 -22.33 -6.06 5.58
C GLY A 804 -22.90 -6.47 6.94
N THR A 805 -23.11 -7.77 7.12
CA THR A 805 -23.62 -8.35 8.39
C THR A 805 -22.53 -8.54 9.44
N THR A 806 -21.27 -8.62 9.02
CA THR A 806 -20.10 -8.87 9.89
C THR A 806 -19.17 -7.65 10.05
N GLY A 807 -19.45 -6.55 9.35
CA GLY A 807 -18.62 -5.33 9.36
C GLY A 807 -17.31 -5.44 8.59
N THR A 808 -17.20 -6.37 7.63
CA THR A 808 -15.96 -6.68 6.89
C THR A 808 -16.16 -6.66 5.37
N ALA A 809 -17.23 -6.04 4.87
CA ALA A 809 -17.62 -6.13 3.47
C ALA A 809 -16.91 -5.11 2.57
N ASN A 810 -16.24 -4.09 3.13
CA ASN A 810 -15.60 -2.98 2.41
C ASN A 810 -16.50 -2.33 1.34
N SER A 811 -17.80 -2.28 1.60
CA SER A 811 -18.83 -1.84 0.64
C SER A 811 -20.05 -1.22 1.33
N GLY A 812 -19.86 -0.72 2.54
CA GLY A 812 -20.87 -0.06 3.37
C GLY A 812 -20.28 0.39 4.70
N GLY A 813 -21.13 0.61 5.71
CA GLY A 813 -20.62 1.06 7.00
C GLY A 813 -19.88 2.39 6.89
N TYR A 814 -18.73 2.51 7.55
CA TYR A 814 -17.88 3.71 7.52
C TYR A 814 -17.10 3.91 6.21
N GLU A 815 -17.23 3.01 5.23
CA GLU A 815 -16.89 3.32 3.84
C GLU A 815 -17.82 4.39 3.25
N SER A 816 -19.01 4.57 3.84
CA SER A 816 -19.93 5.65 3.49
C SER A 816 -19.68 6.90 4.30
N ASP A 817 -19.71 8.02 3.61
CA ASP A 817 -19.55 9.37 4.12
C ASP A 817 -20.63 9.86 5.08
N ILE A 818 -21.83 9.27 4.99
CA ILE A 818 -23.06 9.66 5.70
C ILE A 818 -23.58 8.51 6.57
N TYR A 819 -22.67 7.67 7.07
CA TYR A 819 -23.06 6.45 7.74
C TYR A 819 -23.79 6.71 9.07
N ASN A 820 -25.00 6.15 9.18
CA ASN A 820 -25.70 6.00 10.43
C ASN A 820 -25.65 4.54 10.87
N GLN A 821 -25.10 4.31 12.06
CA GLN A 821 -24.92 2.97 12.59
C GLN A 821 -26.26 2.34 12.98
N THR A 822 -26.61 1.23 12.32
CA THR A 822 -27.88 0.50 12.51
C THR A 822 -27.70 -0.97 12.87
N ASN A 823 -26.56 -1.59 12.55
CA ASN A 823 -26.28 -3.00 12.84
C ASN A 823 -25.60 -3.20 14.21
N GLY A 824 -25.09 -2.11 14.81
CA GLY A 824 -24.41 -2.11 16.10
C GLY A 824 -22.98 -2.67 16.06
N ILE A 825 -22.45 -3.03 14.88
CA ILE A 825 -21.10 -3.54 14.71
C ILE A 825 -20.08 -2.45 15.02
N GLY A 826 -18.98 -2.84 15.67
CA GLY A 826 -17.89 -1.93 16.04
C GLY A 826 -18.15 -1.10 17.30
N ALA A 827 -19.37 -1.16 17.86
CA ALA A 827 -19.78 -0.29 18.94
C ALA A 827 -19.24 -0.70 20.31
N GLY A 828 -18.77 0.29 21.07
CA GLY A 828 -18.46 0.12 22.49
C GLY A 828 -17.00 -0.22 22.81
N VAL A 829 -16.76 -0.63 24.06
CA VAL A 829 -15.44 -1.01 24.59
C VAL A 829 -15.55 -2.36 25.28
N TYR A 830 -14.53 -3.20 25.12
CA TYR A 830 -14.46 -4.56 25.65
C TYR A 830 -13.22 -4.73 26.53
N MET A 831 -13.37 -5.47 27.63
CA MET A 831 -12.31 -5.80 28.56
C MET A 831 -12.18 -7.32 28.67
N PHE A 832 -11.01 -7.82 28.30
CA PHE A 832 -10.65 -9.23 28.36
C PHE A 832 -9.63 -9.48 29.46
N ASP A 833 -9.60 -10.69 29.99
CA ASP A 833 -8.47 -11.19 30.75
C ASP A 833 -7.23 -11.26 29.85
N ALA A 834 -6.15 -10.59 30.24
CA ALA A 834 -4.92 -10.53 29.44
C ALA A 834 -4.07 -11.81 29.49
N ILE A 835 -4.49 -12.84 30.23
CA ILE A 835 -3.80 -14.13 30.34
C ILE A 835 -4.47 -15.22 29.50
N ASN A 836 -5.81 -15.27 29.50
CA ASN A 836 -6.56 -16.34 28.83
C ASN A 836 -7.56 -15.85 27.75
N GLY A 837 -7.75 -14.54 27.59
CA GLY A 837 -8.63 -13.96 26.57
C GLY A 837 -10.13 -14.02 26.89
N GLU A 838 -10.53 -14.40 28.11
CA GLU A 838 -11.94 -14.42 28.50
C GLU A 838 -12.52 -13.01 28.57
N LEU A 839 -13.73 -12.81 28.02
CA LEU A 839 -14.45 -11.55 28.14
C LEU A 839 -14.93 -11.36 29.60
N LEU A 840 -14.53 -10.24 30.22
CA LEU A 840 -14.89 -9.92 31.61
C LEU A 840 -15.96 -8.83 31.68
N TRP A 841 -15.82 -7.79 30.86
CA TRP A 841 -16.71 -6.62 30.85
C TRP A 841 -16.83 -6.00 29.46
N TRP A 842 -17.96 -5.34 29.18
CA TRP A 842 -18.14 -4.53 27.99
C TRP A 842 -19.11 -3.36 28.22
N ALA A 843 -18.94 -2.27 27.47
CA ALA A 843 -19.84 -1.12 27.45
C ALA A 843 -20.33 -0.84 26.03
N SER A 844 -21.65 -0.78 25.82
CA SER A 844 -22.23 -0.54 24.48
C SER A 844 -23.72 -0.21 24.57
N ASN A 845 -24.27 0.44 23.54
CA ASN A 845 -25.71 0.52 23.35
C ASN A 845 -26.36 -0.85 23.09
N ASN A 846 -25.60 -1.83 22.59
CA ASN A 846 -26.08 -3.18 22.30
C ASN A 846 -26.29 -4.03 23.57
N ALA A 847 -25.80 -3.57 24.73
CA ALA A 847 -26.11 -4.21 26.00
C ALA A 847 -27.61 -4.06 26.31
N SER A 848 -28.28 -5.15 26.67
CA SER A 848 -29.72 -5.09 26.98
C SER A 848 -30.01 -4.19 28.19
N ALA A 849 -29.17 -4.27 29.23
CA ALA A 849 -29.19 -3.43 30.42
C ALA A 849 -27.80 -3.37 31.07
N THR A 850 -27.57 -2.37 31.92
CA THR A 850 -26.41 -2.36 32.84
C THR A 850 -26.59 -3.46 33.89
N SER A 851 -25.54 -4.24 34.14
CA SER A 851 -25.55 -5.26 35.19
C SER A 851 -25.86 -4.64 36.56
N ALA A 852 -26.61 -5.36 37.41
CA ALA A 852 -26.89 -4.89 38.76
C ALA A 852 -25.58 -4.73 39.56
N ALA A 853 -25.48 -3.65 40.35
CA ALA A 853 -24.30 -3.34 41.17
C ALA A 853 -23.89 -4.47 42.13
N THR A 854 -24.84 -5.33 42.51
CA THR A 854 -24.63 -6.49 43.39
C THR A 854 -24.13 -7.75 42.69
N THR A 855 -23.96 -7.74 41.36
CA THR A 855 -23.51 -8.89 40.57
C THR A 855 -22.07 -9.28 40.93
N THR A 856 -21.81 -10.56 41.18
CA THR A 856 -20.50 -11.09 41.61
C THR A 856 -19.85 -12.07 40.62
N SER A 857 -20.52 -12.43 39.52
CA SER A 857 -20.03 -13.41 38.55
C SER A 857 -20.55 -13.13 37.13
N GLY A 858 -19.89 -13.73 36.13
CA GLY A 858 -20.28 -13.62 34.72
C GLY A 858 -19.71 -12.37 34.04
N VAL A 859 -20.12 -12.15 32.78
CA VAL A 859 -19.72 -10.98 31.99
C VAL A 859 -20.53 -9.77 32.45
N ILE A 860 -19.84 -8.70 32.82
CA ILE A 860 -20.48 -7.45 33.28
C ILE A 860 -20.72 -6.52 32.09
N ALA A 861 -21.91 -5.93 32.02
CA ALA A 861 -22.30 -5.02 30.95
C ALA A 861 -22.59 -3.62 31.51
N LEU A 862 -22.13 -2.59 30.80
CA LEU A 862 -22.54 -1.20 31.01
C LEU A 862 -23.30 -0.71 29.77
N LYS A 863 -24.59 -0.40 29.93
CA LYS A 863 -25.40 0.14 28.82
C LYS A 863 -25.28 1.66 28.77
N ASP A 864 -24.95 2.17 27.59
CA ASP A 864 -25.01 3.61 27.27
C ASP A 864 -25.65 3.78 25.89
N ALA A 865 -26.73 4.55 25.82
CA ALA A 865 -27.48 4.76 24.58
C ALA A 865 -26.71 5.56 23.52
N ASN A 866 -25.61 6.23 23.89
CA ASN A 866 -24.77 7.00 22.99
C ASN A 866 -23.60 6.19 22.42
N LEU A 867 -23.23 5.04 23.04
CA LEU A 867 -22.18 4.12 22.57
C LEU A 867 -22.69 3.23 21.43
N LYS A 868 -23.10 3.87 20.33
CA LYS A 868 -23.65 3.21 19.14
C LYS A 868 -22.63 3.03 18.03
N TYR A 869 -21.63 3.90 17.95
CA TYR A 869 -20.74 4.04 16.80
C TYR A 869 -19.42 3.30 16.99
N SER A 870 -18.71 3.05 15.89
CA SER A 870 -17.44 2.31 15.90
C SER A 870 -16.40 3.00 16.79
N VAL A 871 -15.82 2.24 17.71
CA VAL A 871 -14.67 2.67 18.52
C VAL A 871 -13.44 1.94 17.98
N VAL A 872 -12.59 2.67 17.27
CA VAL A 872 -11.44 2.10 16.54
C VAL A 872 -10.08 2.48 17.11
N ASN A 873 -10.03 3.49 17.98
CA ASN A 873 -8.77 3.95 18.59
C ASN A 873 -8.31 3.04 19.74
N GLU A 874 -7.06 3.21 20.16
CA GLU A 874 -6.59 2.71 21.45
C GLU A 874 -7.41 3.35 22.59
N ILE A 875 -7.79 2.55 23.57
CA ILE A 875 -8.46 3.05 24.78
C ILE A 875 -7.42 3.72 25.69
N LYS A 876 -7.53 5.04 25.89
CA LYS A 876 -6.63 5.77 26.78
C LYS A 876 -7.05 5.53 28.24
N THR A 877 -6.11 5.09 29.07
CA THR A 877 -6.36 4.81 30.50
C THR A 877 -5.73 5.88 31.39
N ALA A 878 -6.37 6.22 32.50
CA ALA A 878 -5.77 7.02 33.57
C ALA A 878 -5.87 6.30 34.91
N ASP A 879 -4.76 6.25 35.63
CA ASP A 879 -4.67 5.90 37.04
C ASP A 879 -4.67 7.20 37.83
N ARG A 880 -5.73 7.39 38.61
CA ARG A 880 -6.00 8.66 39.27
C ARG A 880 -5.26 8.75 40.59
N ASP A 881 -5.28 7.70 41.41
CA ASP A 881 -4.69 7.70 42.76
C ASP A 881 -3.31 7.04 42.85
N ASN A 882 -2.75 6.71 41.70
CA ASN A 882 -1.41 6.22 41.50
C ASN A 882 -1.16 4.95 42.34
N ASP A 883 -2.18 4.11 42.45
CA ASP A 883 -2.12 2.80 43.11
C ASP A 883 -1.73 1.67 42.12
N GLY A 884 -1.53 2.01 40.85
CA GLY A 884 -1.20 1.10 39.77
C GLY A 884 -2.41 0.39 39.16
N LEU A 885 -3.63 0.87 39.44
CA LEU A 885 -4.88 0.39 38.87
C LEU A 885 -5.53 1.49 38.01
N VAL A 886 -6.18 1.09 36.92
CA VAL A 886 -6.85 2.03 36.03
C VAL A 886 -8.21 2.44 36.59
N ASP A 887 -8.44 3.75 36.67
CA ASP A 887 -9.66 4.36 37.21
C ASP A 887 -10.55 4.97 36.12
N HIS A 888 -9.96 5.40 35.01
CA HIS A 888 -10.70 6.03 33.91
C HIS A 888 -10.29 5.49 32.55
N LEU A 889 -11.27 5.33 31.67
CA LEU A 889 -11.07 5.07 30.24
C LEU A 889 -11.54 6.29 29.44
N TYR A 890 -10.76 6.73 28.47
CA TYR A 890 -11.08 7.79 27.51
C TYR A 890 -10.93 7.28 26.08
N PHE A 891 -11.92 7.55 25.23
CA PHE A 891 -11.91 7.12 23.83
C PHE A 891 -12.86 7.96 22.99
N GLY A 892 -12.53 8.13 21.71
CA GLY A 892 -13.42 8.71 20.70
C GLY A 892 -14.09 7.64 19.85
N ASP A 893 -15.22 7.95 19.23
CA ASP A 893 -15.86 7.10 18.22
C ASP A 893 -15.88 7.75 16.83
N LEU A 894 -16.22 6.96 15.81
CA LEU A 894 -16.37 7.44 14.44
C LEU A 894 -17.68 8.20 14.21
N GLY A 895 -18.52 8.34 15.25
CA GLY A 895 -19.73 9.17 15.26
C GLY A 895 -19.48 10.61 15.73
N GLY A 896 -18.23 10.98 16.03
CA GLY A 896 -17.86 12.32 16.47
C GLY A 896 -18.05 12.56 17.97
N GLN A 897 -17.99 11.51 18.78
CA GLN A 897 -18.19 11.61 20.22
C GLN A 897 -16.93 11.18 20.98
N VAL A 898 -16.74 11.72 22.19
CA VAL A 898 -15.67 11.29 23.12
C VAL A 898 -16.30 10.95 24.46
N PHE A 899 -15.84 9.85 25.06
CA PHE A 899 -16.40 9.31 26.29
C PHE A 899 -15.34 9.20 27.38
N ARG A 900 -15.80 9.30 28.63
CA ARG A 900 -15.12 8.83 29.83
C ARG A 900 -15.91 7.70 30.47
N ILE A 901 -15.23 6.63 30.89
CA ILE A 901 -15.81 5.58 31.75
C ILE A 901 -15.11 5.58 33.10
N ASP A 902 -15.90 5.60 34.17
CA ASP A 902 -15.40 5.63 35.55
C ASP A 902 -15.38 4.21 36.15
N LEU A 903 -14.18 3.72 36.46
CA LEU A 903 -13.91 2.41 37.05
C LEU A 903 -13.63 2.59 38.54
N ASN A 904 -14.40 1.91 39.38
CA ASN A 904 -14.28 1.96 40.82
C ASN A 904 -13.50 0.72 41.33
N ASN A 905 -12.18 0.86 41.45
CA ASN A 905 -11.31 -0.19 42.00
C ASN A 905 -11.57 -0.51 43.48
N LYS A 906 -12.45 0.23 44.17
CA LYS A 906 -12.88 -0.01 45.57
C LYS A 906 -14.24 -0.73 45.64
N ALA A 907 -14.87 -1.03 44.50
CA ALA A 907 -16.11 -1.77 44.46
C ALA A 907 -15.94 -3.19 45.01
N SER A 908 -16.84 -3.62 45.91
CA SER A 908 -16.83 -4.95 46.50
C SER A 908 -17.38 -6.04 45.57
N ALA A 909 -18.25 -5.67 44.64
CA ALA A 909 -18.85 -6.56 43.64
C ALA A 909 -18.50 -6.07 42.23
N ILE A 910 -18.22 -6.99 41.31
CA ILE A 910 -17.81 -6.67 39.95
C ILE A 910 -18.91 -5.97 39.13
N GLY A 911 -20.19 -6.15 39.50
CA GLY A 911 -21.30 -5.39 38.91
C GLY A 911 -21.26 -3.89 39.19
N ALA A 912 -20.57 -3.46 40.26
CA ALA A 912 -20.35 -2.06 40.61
C ALA A 912 -18.99 -1.52 40.13
N PHE A 913 -18.22 -2.32 39.39
CA PHE A 913 -16.89 -1.94 38.90
C PHE A 913 -16.95 -0.72 37.98
N ALA A 914 -17.72 -0.78 36.89
CA ALA A 914 -17.90 0.37 36.00
C ALA A 914 -19.11 1.18 36.47
N THR A 915 -18.85 2.34 37.08
CA THR A 915 -19.89 3.15 37.74
C THR A 915 -20.78 3.89 36.73
N ARG A 916 -20.17 4.45 35.68
CA ARG A 916 -20.88 5.21 34.64
C ARG A 916 -20.04 5.38 33.37
N SER A 917 -20.73 5.66 32.27
CA SER A 917 -20.18 6.22 31.03
C SER A 917 -20.69 7.65 30.89
N THR A 918 -19.82 8.59 30.49
CA THR A 918 -20.14 10.00 30.28
C THR A 918 -19.63 10.44 28.93
N ARG A 919 -20.52 10.91 28.05
CA ARG A 919 -20.12 11.55 26.80
C ARG A 919 -19.60 12.95 27.12
N ILE A 920 -18.29 13.15 27.02
CA ILE A 920 -17.63 14.42 27.35
C ILE A 920 -17.55 15.36 26.15
N LEU A 921 -17.56 14.84 24.92
CA LEU A 921 -17.67 15.62 23.67
C LEU A 921 -18.80 15.05 22.80
N ASN A 922 -19.62 15.92 22.24
CA ASN A 922 -20.65 15.57 21.27
C ASN A 922 -20.56 16.45 20.01
N MET A 923 -19.86 15.96 18.98
CA MET A 923 -19.88 16.52 17.63
C MET A 923 -20.77 15.70 16.68
N HIS A 924 -21.59 14.78 17.22
CA HIS A 924 -22.47 13.97 16.42
C HIS A 924 -23.52 14.83 15.72
N ASN A 925 -23.62 14.70 14.40
CA ASN A 925 -24.51 15.53 13.58
C ASN A 925 -25.53 14.71 12.79
N ALA A 926 -26.60 14.27 13.47
CA ALA A 926 -27.71 13.57 12.82
C ALA A 926 -28.53 14.47 11.87
N THR A 927 -28.61 15.78 12.15
CA THR A 927 -29.50 16.72 11.43
C THR A 927 -28.94 17.13 10.07
N SER A 928 -27.63 17.08 9.87
CA SER A 928 -26.97 17.27 8.57
C SER A 928 -26.61 15.94 7.92
N GLY A 929 -27.43 14.89 8.05
CA GLY A 929 -27.20 13.62 7.35
C GLY A 929 -26.00 12.80 7.85
N TYR A 930 -25.71 12.85 9.16
CA TYR A 930 -24.65 12.07 9.82
C TYR A 930 -23.21 12.47 9.44
N LEU A 931 -23.02 13.72 8.98
CA LEU A 931 -21.73 14.30 8.62
C LEU A 931 -20.89 14.70 9.87
N SER A 932 -20.63 13.74 10.75
CA SER A 932 -19.86 13.95 11.98
C SER A 932 -18.35 13.87 11.70
N PRO A 933 -17.50 14.61 12.44
CA PRO A 933 -16.05 14.36 12.44
C PRO A 933 -15.78 12.93 12.95
N ARG A 934 -14.68 12.32 12.48
CA ARG A 934 -14.31 10.95 12.83
C ARG A 934 -13.04 10.92 13.67
N PHE A 935 -13.04 10.14 14.75
CA PHE A 935 -11.89 10.00 15.64
C PHE A 935 -11.24 8.61 15.51
N TYR A 936 -10.16 8.52 14.74
CA TYR A 936 -9.41 7.26 14.55
C TYR A 936 -8.27 7.07 15.56
N SER A 937 -7.76 8.17 16.11
CA SER A 937 -6.65 8.15 17.07
C SER A 937 -7.12 8.28 18.51
N ALA A 938 -6.28 7.82 19.44
CA ALA A 938 -6.56 7.90 20.86
C ALA A 938 -6.46 9.34 21.36
N PRO A 939 -7.28 9.75 22.35
CA PRO A 939 -7.11 11.04 22.99
C PRO A 939 -5.82 11.09 23.82
N SER A 940 -5.20 12.27 23.88
CA SER A 940 -4.18 12.57 24.88
C SER A 940 -4.84 12.89 26.22
N PHE A 941 -4.11 12.65 27.32
CA PHE A 941 -4.54 12.97 28.68
C PHE A 941 -3.42 13.72 29.37
N SER A 942 -3.72 14.87 29.96
CA SER A 942 -2.75 15.70 30.67
C SER A 942 -3.44 16.50 31.77
N ILE A 943 -2.77 16.72 32.89
CA ILE A 943 -3.34 17.41 34.07
C ILE A 943 -2.77 18.81 34.16
N PHE A 944 -3.65 19.77 34.40
CA PHE A 944 -3.29 21.16 34.62
C PHE A 944 -3.97 21.72 35.87
N LYS A 945 -3.38 22.78 36.40
CA LYS A 945 -3.97 23.59 37.46
C LYS A 945 -4.37 24.94 36.87
N ASP A 946 -5.63 25.30 37.00
CA ASP A 946 -6.06 26.65 36.69
C ASP A 946 -5.52 27.62 37.75
N SER A 947 -4.78 28.64 37.32
CA SER A 947 -4.11 29.57 38.23
C SER A 947 -5.09 30.48 38.98
N GLN A 948 -6.27 30.74 38.41
CA GLN A 948 -7.27 31.62 39.01
C GLN A 948 -8.10 30.91 40.08
N SER A 949 -8.65 29.74 39.77
CA SER A 949 -9.49 28.96 40.70
C SER A 949 -8.69 28.05 41.63
N GLY A 950 -7.44 27.71 41.25
CA GLY A 950 -6.64 26.71 41.95
C GLY A 950 -7.09 25.26 41.73
N ASN A 951 -8.13 25.04 40.91
CA ASN A 951 -8.66 23.71 40.64
C ASN A 951 -7.78 22.95 39.63
N LEU A 952 -7.66 21.64 39.87
CA LEU A 952 -7.05 20.71 38.93
C LEU A 952 -8.10 20.22 37.94
N PHE A 953 -7.70 20.04 36.68
CA PHE A 953 -8.53 19.47 35.62
C PHE A 953 -7.66 18.67 34.64
N ALA A 954 -8.28 17.76 33.91
CA ALA A 954 -7.63 17.11 32.78
C ALA A 954 -7.96 17.84 31.48
N ALA A 955 -6.96 18.03 30.63
CA ALA A 955 -7.14 18.39 29.23
C ALA A 955 -7.07 17.14 28.37
N ILE A 956 -8.16 16.86 27.66
CA ILE A 956 -8.33 15.72 26.78
C ILE A 956 -8.25 16.20 25.33
N SER A 957 -7.12 15.98 24.64
CA SER A 957 -6.94 16.44 23.26
C SER A 957 -7.11 15.32 22.24
N ILE A 958 -7.89 15.56 21.19
CA ILE A 958 -8.16 14.59 20.12
C ILE A 958 -8.38 15.29 18.78
N GLY A 959 -7.82 14.75 17.69
CA GLY A 959 -7.97 15.30 16.35
C GLY A 959 -8.90 14.46 15.48
N SER A 960 -9.65 15.12 14.60
CA SER A 960 -10.51 14.45 13.62
C SER A 960 -9.85 14.27 12.25
N GLY A 961 -10.27 13.23 11.54
CA GLY A 961 -9.86 12.95 10.17
C GLY A 961 -10.54 11.70 9.64
N ASN A 962 -10.93 11.67 8.36
CA ASN A 962 -11.42 10.43 7.74
C ASN A 962 -10.24 9.58 7.26
N LEU A 963 -9.86 8.59 8.06
CA LEU A 963 -8.71 7.77 7.76
C LEU A 963 -8.96 6.68 6.72
N SER A 964 -10.22 6.23 6.57
CA SER A 964 -10.59 5.28 5.52
C SER A 964 -10.49 5.89 4.11
N HIS A 965 -10.64 7.21 4.03
CA HIS A 965 -10.58 8.01 2.80
C HIS A 965 -9.72 9.26 3.02
N PRO A 966 -8.38 9.13 3.12
CA PRO A 966 -7.48 10.25 3.41
C PRO A 966 -7.52 11.39 2.38
N LEU A 967 -7.95 11.15 1.14
CA LEU A 967 -8.10 12.16 0.09
C LEU A 967 -9.50 12.79 0.03
N ALA A 968 -10.44 12.35 0.89
CA ALA A 968 -11.79 12.90 0.92
C ALA A 968 -11.78 14.40 1.22
N LYS A 969 -12.46 15.17 0.35
CA LYS A 969 -12.50 16.64 0.35
C LYS A 969 -13.86 17.14 -0.12
N TYR A 970 -14.26 18.33 0.34
CA TYR A 970 -15.62 18.83 0.13
C TYR A 970 -15.66 20.34 -0.07
N THR A 971 -16.56 20.83 -0.92
CA THR A 971 -16.73 22.28 -1.15
C THR A 971 -17.69 22.95 -0.17
N SER A 972 -18.62 22.19 0.42
CA SER A 972 -19.61 22.69 1.39
C SER A 972 -20.27 21.55 2.17
N GLY A 973 -21.14 21.88 3.13
CA GLY A 973 -21.97 20.90 3.87
C GLY A 973 -21.29 20.16 5.01
N ARG A 974 -19.97 20.31 5.18
CA ARG A 974 -19.17 19.75 6.28
C ARG A 974 -18.39 20.82 7.01
N ASN A 975 -17.92 20.48 8.20
CA ASN A 975 -16.93 21.27 8.93
C ASN A 975 -15.50 20.81 8.59
N TYR A 976 -14.54 21.71 8.74
CA TYR A 976 -13.12 21.35 8.70
C TYR A 976 -12.81 20.29 9.76
N ASP A 977 -11.86 19.42 9.44
CA ASP A 977 -11.26 18.57 10.47
C ASP A 977 -10.51 19.47 11.48
N ALA A 978 -10.52 19.07 12.74
CA ALA A 978 -10.10 19.92 13.83
C ALA A 978 -9.45 19.13 14.97
N LEU A 979 -8.61 19.84 15.72
CA LEU A 979 -8.12 19.44 17.03
C LEU A 979 -9.11 19.96 18.06
N TYR A 980 -9.57 19.10 18.97
CA TYR A 980 -10.42 19.45 20.10
C TYR A 980 -9.67 19.16 21.40
N THR A 981 -9.70 20.10 22.34
CA THR A 981 -9.17 19.93 23.70
C THR A 981 -10.28 20.23 24.69
N ILE A 982 -10.72 19.19 25.42
CA ILE A 982 -11.82 19.26 26.39
C ILE A 982 -11.23 19.36 27.81
N TYR A 983 -11.78 20.26 28.62
CA TYR A 983 -11.49 20.34 30.05
C TYR A 983 -12.42 19.39 30.82
N ASP A 984 -11.89 18.24 31.24
CA ASP A 984 -12.54 17.37 32.20
C ASP A 984 -12.31 17.89 33.62
N LYS A 985 -13.34 18.54 34.15
CA LYS A 985 -13.39 19.17 35.47
C LYS A 985 -13.82 18.21 36.58
N ASP A 986 -14.21 16.98 36.20
CA ASP A 986 -14.78 16.01 37.13
C ASP A 986 -13.77 14.96 37.60
N VAL A 987 -12.78 14.63 36.76
CA VAL A 987 -11.81 13.55 37.04
C VAL A 987 -11.06 13.76 38.36
N THR A 988 -10.94 15.00 38.84
CA THR A 988 -10.27 15.37 40.09
C THR A 988 -11.19 15.36 41.31
N LYS A 989 -12.51 15.21 41.15
CA LYS A 989 -13.50 15.26 42.24
C LYS A 989 -13.34 14.08 43.20
N SER A 990 -13.08 14.33 44.48
CA SER A 990 -12.89 13.28 45.49
C SER A 990 -14.11 12.37 45.69
N ASN A 991 -15.30 12.87 45.37
CA ASN A 991 -16.57 12.12 45.46
C ASN A 991 -17.07 11.56 44.12
N LEU A 992 -16.21 11.43 43.09
CA LEU A 992 -16.60 11.05 41.72
C LEU A 992 -17.40 9.74 41.61
N TYR A 993 -17.11 8.76 42.46
CA TYR A 993 -17.83 7.47 42.49
C TYR A 993 -19.10 7.49 43.35
N SER A 994 -19.43 8.61 44.00
CA SER A 994 -20.68 8.76 44.73
C SER A 994 -21.87 8.72 43.79
N SER A 995 -22.98 8.15 44.23
CA SER A 995 -24.27 8.26 43.54
C SER A 995 -24.81 9.69 43.51
N SER A 996 -24.31 10.58 44.38
CA SER A 996 -24.72 11.98 44.51
C SER A 996 -23.77 12.98 43.82
N VAL A 997 -22.77 12.52 43.05
CA VAL A 997 -21.86 13.43 42.36
C VAL A 997 -22.62 14.24 41.30
N SER A 998 -22.33 15.54 41.20
CA SER A 998 -22.72 16.37 40.06
C SER A 998 -21.55 16.47 39.10
N LEU A 999 -21.78 16.10 37.84
CA LEU A 999 -20.79 16.19 36.77
C LEU A 999 -20.85 17.56 36.12
N GLU A 1000 -19.69 18.16 35.87
CA GLU A 1000 -19.50 19.45 35.20
C GLU A 1000 -19.09 19.30 33.73
N THR A 1001 -18.49 18.18 33.36
CA THR A 1001 -18.04 17.91 31.99
C THR A 1001 -18.91 16.83 31.37
N HIS A 1002 -19.87 17.26 30.56
CA HIS A 1002 -20.70 16.38 29.75
C HIS A 1002 -21.25 17.13 28.53
N ASP A 1003 -21.45 16.40 27.43
CA ASP A 1003 -22.07 16.90 26.19
C ASP A 1003 -21.50 18.24 25.70
N THR A 1004 -20.19 18.45 25.87
CA THR A 1004 -19.52 19.64 25.37
C THR A 1004 -19.52 19.62 23.85
N SER A 1005 -19.60 20.79 23.21
CA SER A 1005 -19.67 20.87 21.75
C SER A 1005 -19.27 22.24 21.21
N VAL A 1006 -18.91 22.28 19.93
CA VAL A 1006 -18.72 23.54 19.20
C VAL A 1006 -20.09 24.20 18.97
N GLY A 1007 -20.21 25.49 19.28
CA GLY A 1007 -21.45 26.25 19.10
C GLY A 1007 -22.52 25.98 20.17
N ASN A 1008 -22.17 25.37 21.30
CA ASN A 1008 -23.09 25.19 22.42
C ASN A 1008 -23.58 26.56 22.94
N SER A 1009 -24.89 26.70 23.17
CA SER A 1009 -25.48 27.95 23.67
C SER A 1009 -25.17 28.21 25.15
N THR A 1010 -24.79 27.18 25.90
CA THR A 1010 -24.34 27.29 27.29
C THR A 1010 -22.83 27.42 27.31
N ALA A 1011 -22.31 28.59 27.68
CA ALA A 1011 -20.88 28.90 27.65
C ALA A 1011 -20.00 27.87 28.36
N LEU A 1012 -20.43 27.34 29.51
CA LEU A 1012 -19.71 26.32 30.28
C LEU A 1012 -19.53 24.98 29.54
N PHE A 1013 -20.35 24.70 28.51
CA PHE A 1013 -20.29 23.51 27.67
C PHE A 1013 -19.76 23.81 26.25
N ALA A 1014 -19.40 25.06 25.97
CA ALA A 1014 -18.92 25.50 24.67
C ALA A 1014 -17.40 25.36 24.54
N LEU A 1015 -16.96 24.86 23.38
CA LEU A 1015 -15.55 24.92 22.94
C LEU A 1015 -15.31 26.22 22.16
N ASN A 1016 -14.24 26.94 22.51
CA ASN A 1016 -13.89 28.21 21.87
C ASN A 1016 -12.79 28.00 20.80
N GLU A 1017 -12.89 28.75 19.70
CA GLU A 1017 -11.98 28.59 18.55
C GLU A 1017 -10.63 29.29 18.77
N ILE A 1018 -9.55 28.54 18.68
CA ILE A 1018 -8.19 29.06 18.51
C ILE A 1018 -7.91 29.14 17.01
N THR A 1019 -7.35 30.26 16.57
CA THR A 1019 -6.95 30.53 15.19
C THR A 1019 -5.45 30.77 15.15
N THR A 1020 -4.82 30.64 13.97
CA THR A 1020 -3.39 30.95 13.81
C THR A 1020 -3.04 32.37 14.28
N SER A 1021 -3.97 33.33 14.12
CA SER A 1021 -3.75 34.71 14.55
C SER A 1021 -3.74 34.87 16.07
N ASN A 1022 -4.73 34.31 16.78
CA ASN A 1022 -4.86 34.50 18.23
C ASN A 1022 -3.98 33.55 19.06
N ARG A 1023 -3.41 32.51 18.43
CA ARG A 1023 -2.54 31.54 19.07
C ARG A 1023 -1.25 32.16 19.63
N PHE A 1024 -0.73 33.23 19.02
CA PHE A 1024 0.57 33.84 19.36
C PHE A 1024 0.44 35.26 19.94
N GLN A 1025 -0.75 35.67 20.40
CA GLN A 1025 -1.04 37.04 20.86
C GLN A 1025 -0.90 37.25 22.38
N GLN A 1026 -0.22 36.35 23.10
CA GLN A 1026 -0.10 36.41 24.57
C GLN A 1026 1.25 37.01 24.97
N THR A 1027 1.28 38.02 25.85
CA THR A 1027 2.55 38.56 26.41
C THR A 1027 2.71 38.17 27.88
N ALA A 1028 3.94 38.14 28.40
CA ALA A 1028 4.21 37.85 29.80
C ALA A 1028 3.66 38.94 30.75
N GLU A 1029 3.67 40.22 30.36
CA GLU A 1029 3.16 41.33 31.16
C GLU A 1029 1.64 41.54 31.03
N GLN A 1030 1.03 41.09 29.93
CA GLN A 1030 -0.40 41.13 29.65
C GLN A 1030 -0.82 39.79 29.02
N LEU A 1031 -1.07 38.79 29.87
CA LEU A 1031 -1.86 37.63 29.46
C LEU A 1031 -3.26 38.16 29.15
N ALA A 1032 -3.56 38.41 27.87
CA ALA A 1032 -4.92 38.62 27.44
C ALA A 1032 -5.75 37.42 27.94
N THR A 1033 -6.95 37.68 28.46
CA THR A 1033 -7.87 36.62 28.92
C THR A 1033 -7.83 35.47 27.92
N PRO A 1034 -7.50 34.22 28.35
CA PRO A 1034 -7.43 33.09 27.43
C PRO A 1034 -8.71 33.00 26.62
N ILE A 1035 -8.62 32.64 25.34
CA ILE A 1035 -9.80 32.51 24.48
C ILE A 1035 -10.74 31.42 25.02
N ALA A 1036 -10.19 30.38 25.64
CA ALA A 1036 -10.90 29.31 26.31
C ALA A 1036 -10.54 29.23 27.80
N PRO A 1037 -11.01 30.18 28.63
CA PRO A 1037 -10.67 30.20 30.04
C PRO A 1037 -11.40 29.07 30.79
N TYR A 1038 -10.73 28.45 31.77
CA TYR A 1038 -11.24 27.30 32.51
C TYR A 1038 -12.63 27.54 33.14
N THR A 1039 -12.83 28.71 33.74
CA THR A 1039 -14.02 29.03 34.53
C THR A 1039 -15.29 29.28 33.71
N SER A 1040 -15.16 29.61 32.42
CA SER A 1040 -16.30 29.99 31.57
C SER A 1040 -16.35 29.31 30.20
N SER A 1041 -15.56 28.25 30.00
CA SER A 1041 -15.60 27.41 28.78
C SER A 1041 -15.43 25.93 29.12
N ALA A 1042 -15.68 25.07 28.13
CA ALA A 1042 -15.42 23.64 28.21
C ALA A 1042 -14.06 23.23 27.63
N GLY A 1043 -13.29 24.18 27.08
CA GLY A 1043 -12.07 23.90 26.34
C GLY A 1043 -12.00 24.68 25.03
N TRP A 1044 -11.17 24.19 24.11
CA TRP A 1044 -10.90 24.85 22.84
C TRP A 1044 -10.82 23.90 21.67
N TYR A 1045 -10.86 24.46 20.45
CA TYR A 1045 -10.63 23.71 19.23
C TYR A 1045 -9.88 24.55 18.18
N PHE A 1046 -9.18 23.87 17.27
CA PHE A 1046 -8.42 24.50 16.17
C PHE A 1046 -8.77 23.79 14.85
N LYS A 1047 -9.17 24.55 13.83
CA LYS A 1047 -9.54 24.02 12.51
C LYS A 1047 -8.31 23.88 11.62
N PHE A 1048 -8.17 22.74 10.97
CA PHE A 1048 -7.14 22.51 9.96
C PHE A 1048 -7.67 22.94 8.58
N MET A 1049 -7.12 24.05 8.08
CA MET A 1049 -7.51 24.67 6.82
C MET A 1049 -6.30 24.65 5.88
N ALA A 1050 -6.33 23.75 4.90
CA ALA A 1050 -5.36 23.69 3.81
C ALA A 1050 -6.07 23.61 2.47
N GLY A 1051 -5.40 24.05 1.41
CA GLY A 1051 -5.95 24.13 0.06
C GLY A 1051 -7.20 25.01 -0.04
N THR A 1052 -8.14 24.63 -0.89
CA THR A 1052 -9.38 25.39 -1.17
C THR A 1052 -10.65 24.65 -0.77
N GLU A 1053 -10.53 23.40 -0.29
CA GLU A 1053 -11.65 22.53 0.06
C GLU A 1053 -11.59 22.12 1.54
N ILE A 1054 -12.76 21.81 2.10
CA ILE A 1054 -12.95 21.42 3.48
C ILE A 1054 -12.44 19.99 3.68
N GLN A 1055 -11.84 19.73 4.84
CA GLN A 1055 -11.22 18.46 5.23
C GLN A 1055 -10.02 18.04 4.36
N GLN A 1056 -9.37 18.95 3.62
CA GLN A 1056 -8.13 18.59 2.92
C GLN A 1056 -6.97 18.32 3.89
N GLU A 1057 -6.98 18.94 5.06
CA GLU A 1057 -6.03 18.66 6.13
C GLU A 1057 -6.71 17.93 7.29
N LYS A 1058 -6.11 16.82 7.74
CA LYS A 1058 -6.72 15.84 8.66
C LYS A 1058 -5.75 15.43 9.76
N VAL A 1059 -6.25 15.01 10.92
CA VAL A 1059 -5.44 14.43 12.01
C VAL A 1059 -5.70 12.94 12.13
N PHE A 1060 -4.65 12.14 11.98
CA PHE A 1060 -4.69 10.68 12.02
C PHE A 1060 -3.95 10.08 13.20
N SER A 1061 -3.17 10.91 13.88
CA SER A 1061 -2.23 10.51 14.91
C SER A 1061 -2.67 10.99 16.28
N SER A 1062 -2.30 10.24 17.32
CA SER A 1062 -2.62 10.60 18.70
C SER A 1062 -1.81 11.83 19.10
N PRO A 1063 -2.44 12.89 19.64
CA PRO A 1063 -1.71 14.06 20.12
C PRO A 1063 -0.76 13.72 21.28
N THR A 1064 0.38 14.39 21.35
CA THR A 1064 1.41 14.15 22.39
C THR A 1064 1.59 15.38 23.25
N VAL A 1065 1.50 15.24 24.57
CA VAL A 1065 1.77 16.35 25.51
C VAL A 1065 3.07 16.09 26.26
N ILE A 1066 4.02 17.02 26.21
CA ILE A 1066 5.28 17.01 26.96
C ILE A 1066 5.50 18.42 27.53
N ASP A 1067 5.62 18.55 28.85
CA ASP A 1067 5.94 19.81 29.54
C ASP A 1067 5.21 21.06 28.99
N TYR A 1068 3.88 21.03 29.00
CA TYR A 1068 3.00 22.08 28.46
C TYR A 1068 2.99 22.25 26.93
N ASP A 1069 3.69 21.40 26.17
CA ASP A 1069 3.65 21.38 24.71
C ASP A 1069 2.82 20.24 24.16
N LEU A 1070 1.82 20.57 23.35
CA LEU A 1070 0.98 19.63 22.62
C LEU A 1070 1.43 19.55 21.15
N TYR A 1071 1.99 18.42 20.75
CA TYR A 1071 2.36 18.11 19.38
C TYR A 1071 1.25 17.35 18.66
N VAL A 1072 0.92 17.80 17.45
CA VAL A 1072 -0.14 17.22 16.61
C VAL A 1072 0.37 17.06 15.18
N SER A 1073 0.39 15.82 14.70
CA SER A 1073 0.66 15.53 13.29
C SER A 1073 -0.64 15.60 12.47
N SER A 1074 -0.60 16.36 11.39
CA SER A 1074 -1.65 16.42 10.37
C SER A 1074 -1.15 15.93 9.02
N TYR A 1075 -2.09 15.59 8.14
CA TYR A 1075 -1.87 15.23 6.75
C TYR A 1075 -2.67 16.16 5.86
N ASP A 1076 -2.00 16.91 4.98
CA ASP A 1076 -2.56 17.82 4.01
C ASP A 1076 -2.58 17.16 2.62
N SER A 1077 -3.77 16.71 2.21
CA SER A 1077 -4.03 16.08 0.92
C SER A 1077 -4.07 17.05 -0.27
N SER A 1078 -4.07 18.36 -0.05
CA SER A 1078 -4.18 19.35 -1.13
C SER A 1078 -2.89 19.49 -1.94
N ARG A 1079 -1.75 19.19 -1.32
CA ARG A 1079 -0.42 19.27 -1.92
C ARG A 1079 -0.04 17.97 -2.63
N LEU A 1080 0.78 18.08 -3.67
CA LEU A 1080 1.50 16.93 -4.21
C LEU A 1080 2.72 16.70 -3.33
N GLY A 1081 2.81 15.53 -2.68
CA GLY A 1081 3.90 15.20 -1.78
C GLY A 1081 5.14 14.77 -2.53
N LEU A 1082 5.02 13.65 -3.26
CA LEU A 1082 6.04 13.23 -4.22
C LEU A 1082 5.41 13.00 -5.57
N THR A 1083 6.09 13.45 -6.60
CA THR A 1083 5.89 12.97 -7.96
C THR A 1083 7.17 12.26 -8.38
N GLY A 1084 7.04 11.00 -8.78
CA GLY A 1084 8.08 10.34 -9.53
C GLY A 1084 8.34 11.12 -10.80
N ALA A 1085 9.55 10.99 -11.36
CA ALA A 1085 9.92 11.64 -12.62
C ALA A 1085 8.95 11.32 -13.78
N CYS A 1086 8.13 10.28 -13.61
CA CYS A 1086 7.20 9.73 -14.58
C CYS A 1086 5.72 9.93 -14.17
N GLY A 1087 5.48 10.85 -13.23
CA GLY A 1087 4.19 11.36 -12.75
C GLY A 1087 3.26 10.41 -11.97
N GLY A 1088 3.63 9.14 -11.76
CA GLY A 1088 3.15 8.38 -10.60
C GLY A 1088 3.73 8.96 -9.30
N GLY A 1089 3.04 8.87 -8.17
CA GLY A 1089 3.50 9.55 -6.96
C GLY A 1089 2.63 9.37 -5.73
N VAL A 1090 2.90 10.20 -4.72
CA VAL A 1090 2.13 10.28 -3.48
C VAL A 1090 1.50 11.65 -3.33
N GLN A 1091 0.18 11.63 -3.20
CA GLN A 1091 -0.59 12.79 -2.83
C GLN A 1091 -0.38 13.09 -1.33
N GLY A 1092 -0.30 14.39 -1.03
CA GLY A 1092 -0.29 14.93 0.31
C GLY A 1092 1.04 14.89 1.03
N VAL A 1093 1.15 15.75 2.02
CA VAL A 1093 2.30 15.89 2.92
C VAL A 1093 1.84 15.92 4.36
N SER A 1094 2.70 15.45 5.26
CA SER A 1094 2.45 15.52 6.69
C SER A 1094 3.25 16.60 7.38
N LYS A 1095 2.66 17.18 8.42
CA LYS A 1095 3.19 18.29 9.19
C LYS A 1095 2.97 18.04 10.68
N VAL A 1096 3.93 18.37 11.53
CA VAL A 1096 3.74 18.42 12.98
C VAL A 1096 3.58 19.87 13.42
N ARG A 1097 2.62 20.15 14.30
CA ARG A 1097 2.41 21.46 14.91
C ARG A 1097 2.51 21.34 16.42
N LEU A 1098 3.17 22.29 17.05
CA LEU A 1098 3.11 22.49 18.51
C LEU A 1098 1.86 23.29 18.86
N PHE A 1099 1.36 23.22 20.09
CA PHE A 1099 0.36 24.10 20.71
C PHE A 1099 0.70 24.22 22.20
N CYS A 1100 0.52 25.41 22.79
CA CYS A 1100 0.87 25.62 24.19
C CYS A 1100 -0.33 25.32 25.11
N MET A 1101 -0.18 24.32 25.96
CA MET A 1101 -1.20 23.86 26.89
C MET A 1101 -1.25 24.72 28.17
N PRO A 1102 -2.40 24.76 28.87
CA PRO A 1102 -3.65 24.07 28.56
C PRO A 1102 -4.55 24.81 27.57
N PHE A 1103 -4.27 26.07 27.25
CA PHE A 1103 -5.23 26.97 26.57
C PHE A 1103 -5.09 27.01 25.04
N GLY A 1104 -4.11 26.31 24.47
CA GLY A 1104 -3.82 26.29 23.02
C GLY A 1104 -3.08 27.54 22.51
N GLN A 1105 -2.80 28.52 23.37
CA GLN A 1105 -2.15 29.80 23.03
C GLN A 1105 -0.75 29.89 23.63
N CYS A 1106 0.23 30.27 22.80
CA CYS A 1106 1.62 30.44 23.17
C CYS A 1106 1.92 31.89 23.59
N SER A 1107 2.73 32.03 24.63
CA SER A 1107 3.24 33.32 25.12
C SER A 1107 4.46 33.79 24.31
N THR A 1108 4.65 35.10 24.17
CA THR A 1108 5.74 35.72 23.40
C THR A 1108 7.13 35.52 24.00
N ASP A 1109 7.22 35.04 25.24
CA ASP A 1109 8.48 34.62 25.88
C ASP A 1109 8.98 33.25 25.38
N ARG A 1110 8.14 32.54 24.61
CA ARG A 1110 8.52 31.32 23.91
C ARG A 1110 9.06 31.65 22.52
N PRO A 1111 9.94 30.81 21.95
CA PRO A 1111 10.50 31.02 20.61
C PRO A 1111 9.47 30.90 19.47
N PHE A 1112 8.23 30.52 19.79
CA PHE A 1112 7.13 30.29 18.85
C PHE A 1112 6.27 31.53 18.69
N THR A 1113 6.52 32.30 17.63
CA THR A 1113 5.81 33.57 17.38
C THR A 1113 4.82 33.47 16.21
N ASP A 1114 4.87 32.40 15.43
CA ASP A 1114 4.01 32.16 14.29
C ASP A 1114 3.89 30.66 13.95
N GLU A 1115 3.10 30.36 12.92
CA GLU A 1115 2.89 28.99 12.45
C GLU A 1115 4.16 28.34 11.90
N VAL A 1116 5.09 29.12 11.33
CA VAL A 1116 6.33 28.59 10.73
C VAL A 1116 7.26 28.11 11.84
N SER A 1117 7.54 28.96 12.82
CA SER A 1117 8.36 28.63 13.99
C SER A 1117 7.77 27.51 14.85
N ALA A 1118 6.44 27.36 14.87
CA ALA A 1118 5.77 26.35 15.70
C ALA A 1118 5.39 25.06 14.95
N SER A 1119 6.12 24.72 13.88
CA SER A 1119 5.86 23.50 13.10
C SER A 1119 7.01 23.02 12.22
N ASP A 1120 6.97 21.73 11.86
CA ASP A 1120 7.89 21.10 10.91
C ASP A 1120 7.17 20.18 9.90
N GLU A 1121 7.70 20.10 8.68
CA GLU A 1121 7.23 19.13 7.68
C GLU A 1121 7.89 17.75 7.91
N HIS A 1122 7.09 16.69 7.87
CA HIS A 1122 7.51 15.29 7.98
C HIS A 1122 7.57 14.59 6.62
N GLY A 1123 7.47 15.37 5.54
CA GLY A 1123 7.54 14.89 4.18
C GLY A 1123 6.26 14.25 3.63
N PRO A 1124 6.39 13.49 2.54
CA PRO A 1124 5.27 13.03 1.72
C PRO A 1124 4.51 11.85 2.34
N GLY A 1125 3.22 11.80 2.04
CA GLY A 1125 2.30 10.78 2.56
C GLY A 1125 1.87 11.02 4.00
N ILE A 1126 1.24 10.03 4.61
CA ILE A 1126 0.76 10.10 5.99
C ILE A 1126 1.90 9.73 6.94
N GLN A 1127 2.40 10.72 7.67
CA GLN A 1127 3.53 10.58 8.59
C GLN A 1127 3.12 11.08 9.98
N ASN A 1128 3.55 10.36 11.02
CA ASN A 1128 3.41 10.78 12.41
C ASN A 1128 4.75 11.29 12.96
N HIS A 1129 4.68 12.11 14.00
CA HIS A 1129 5.84 12.46 14.80
C HIS A 1129 6.18 11.35 15.79
N ALA A 1130 7.46 11.18 16.05
CA ALA A 1130 7.98 10.29 17.07
C ALA A 1130 8.63 11.13 18.18
N ILE A 1131 8.74 10.53 19.36
CA ILE A 1131 9.59 11.08 20.43
C ILE A 1131 10.96 10.42 20.31
N ALA A 1132 11.94 11.20 19.90
CA ALA A 1132 13.32 10.78 19.70
C ALA A 1132 14.19 11.12 20.91
N SER A 1133 15.38 10.51 20.95
CA SER A 1133 16.45 10.92 21.85
C SER A 1133 17.16 12.16 21.32
N GLY A 1134 17.62 13.05 22.22
CA GLY A 1134 18.57 14.11 21.90
C GLY A 1134 20.04 13.67 21.86
N GLY A 1135 20.32 12.37 21.78
CA GLY A 1135 21.64 11.81 21.51
C GLY A 1135 22.12 10.78 22.53
N ASP A 1136 22.08 11.09 23.83
CA ASP A 1136 22.53 10.18 24.91
C ASP A 1136 21.38 9.43 25.61
N GLY A 1137 20.17 9.55 25.08
CA GLY A 1137 18.95 8.98 25.68
C GLY A 1137 18.35 9.79 26.82
N THR A 1138 19.06 10.79 27.37
CA THR A 1138 18.63 11.51 28.58
C THR A 1138 17.71 12.68 28.29
N THR A 1139 17.70 13.21 27.06
CA THR A 1139 16.74 14.20 26.59
C THR A 1139 15.79 13.62 25.54
N ARG A 1140 14.59 14.18 25.48
CA ARG A 1140 13.54 13.83 24.53
C ARG A 1140 13.26 15.02 23.63
N LEU A 1141 13.01 14.78 22.36
CA LEU A 1141 12.59 15.80 21.41
C LEU A 1141 11.68 15.20 20.34
N VAL A 1142 11.08 16.05 19.51
CA VAL A 1142 10.27 15.58 18.38
C VAL A 1142 11.19 15.15 17.25
N GLY A 1143 11.10 13.88 16.85
CA GLY A 1143 11.94 13.28 15.82
C GLY A 1143 11.15 12.55 14.73
N GLY A 1144 11.87 12.05 13.74
CA GLY A 1144 11.34 11.22 12.66
C GLY A 1144 11.89 11.61 11.28
N ALA A 1145 11.07 11.45 10.24
CA ALA A 1145 11.41 11.82 8.86
C ALA A 1145 11.25 13.34 8.64
N ILE A 1146 11.94 14.12 9.48
CA ILE A 1146 11.80 15.56 9.59
C ILE A 1146 12.60 16.27 8.48
N ILE A 1147 11.96 17.19 7.75
CA ILE A 1147 12.60 17.99 6.67
C ILE A 1147 13.08 19.37 7.17
N GLY A 1148 12.48 19.91 8.24
CA GLY A 1148 12.86 21.19 8.87
C GLY A 1148 13.03 21.04 10.38
N ASN A 1149 13.86 21.84 11.04
CA ASN A 1149 14.18 21.66 12.47
C ASN A 1149 13.77 22.87 13.33
N ASN A 1150 12.52 23.32 13.18
CA ASN A 1150 11.98 24.44 13.96
C ASN A 1150 11.57 23.99 15.37
N LEU A 1151 11.13 22.74 15.55
CA LEU A 1151 10.70 22.15 16.82
C LEU A 1151 11.84 21.42 17.53
N ASN A 1152 12.89 22.16 17.90
CA ASN A 1152 14.11 21.60 18.51
C ASN A 1152 14.12 21.60 20.05
N ASP A 1153 12.96 21.80 20.68
CA ASP A 1153 12.83 21.76 22.14
C ASP A 1153 13.28 20.41 22.68
N GLN A 1154 14.18 20.45 23.69
CA GLN A 1154 14.66 19.26 24.38
C GLN A 1154 14.12 19.21 25.80
N TYR A 1155 13.51 18.08 26.15
CA TYR A 1155 12.94 17.84 27.46
C TYR A 1155 13.81 16.87 28.24
N ALA A 1156 14.31 17.31 29.40
CA ALA A 1156 15.14 16.47 30.26
C ALA A 1156 14.35 15.30 30.85
N THR A 1157 14.89 14.10 30.73
CA THR A 1157 14.29 12.89 31.33
C THR A 1157 14.79 12.76 32.76
N THR A 1158 14.17 13.47 33.70
CA THR A 1158 14.49 13.27 35.12
C THR A 1158 13.64 12.14 35.69
N ILE A 1159 14.27 11.02 36.08
CA ILE A 1159 13.60 9.97 36.85
C ILE A 1159 13.30 10.53 38.25
N LYS A 1160 12.11 11.10 38.45
CA LYS A 1160 11.59 11.29 39.81
C LYS A 1160 11.00 9.96 40.26
N LEU A 1161 11.75 9.20 41.08
CA LEU A 1161 11.37 7.90 41.66
C LEU A 1161 10.11 7.93 42.57
N ILE A 1162 9.38 9.05 42.61
CA ILE A 1162 8.17 9.21 43.40
C ILE A 1162 7.03 9.51 42.43
N ALA A 1163 6.24 8.50 42.13
CA ALA A 1163 4.96 8.72 41.50
C ALA A 1163 4.07 9.47 42.51
N GLN A 1164 3.77 10.73 42.21
CA GLN A 1164 2.99 11.59 43.10
C GLN A 1164 1.52 11.45 42.73
N ARG A 1165 0.66 11.29 43.73
CA ARG A 1165 -0.79 11.42 43.57
C ARG A 1165 -1.09 12.81 43.03
N TRP A 1166 -1.54 12.89 41.78
CA TRP A 1166 -1.65 14.16 41.09
C TRP A 1166 -2.88 14.96 41.52
N TYR A 1167 -3.91 14.32 42.10
CA TYR A 1167 -5.08 15.02 42.65
C TYR A 1167 -5.06 15.23 44.18
N GLU A 1168 -4.12 14.63 44.93
CA GLU A 1168 -3.99 14.85 46.38
C GLU A 1168 -3.04 16.03 46.72
N LYS A 1169 -2.74 16.88 45.73
CA LYS A 1169 -1.89 18.08 45.89
C LYS A 1169 -2.67 19.35 46.14
#